data_AF-Q8IH49-F1
#
_entry.id   AF-Q8IH49-F1
#
_cell.length_a   1.000
_cell.length_b   1.000
_cell.length_c   1.000
_cell.angle_alpha   90.00
_cell.angle_beta   90.00
_cell.angle_gamma   90.00
#
_symmetry.space_group_name_H-M   'P 1'
#
loop_
_entity.id
_entity.type
_entity.pdbx_description
1 polymer ?
#
loop_
_entity_poly.entity_id
_entity_poly.type
_entity_poly.pdbx_seq_one_letter_code
_entity_poly.pdbx_strand_id
1 'polypeptide(L)'
;MWSDKSAVCLPLSGNASVAASFRNSAQILNLFYGEGHEDFVVPQPILGLLTIGCAIACVRIILFRSGVLSELEAKRDVLLSDRIIQLQAFCRGYLARKKMSQRRVQELAVRCIQRNVKAFLAVRDWPWWRLLVRVTPLLNVHRTEEQLKTANEELLMLRAKLEKIECDRSEVKAENQKLEAKLSELTVDLAEERSTAHIATERLEAETAERLKLEKELGDQTNKVKNLQETTEKLEMELICAKSDLNGISEDEDAENEDGVGGGVYKLKYERVARELEFTKRRLHTQHEHDLEQLVALKKHLEMKLSDAYEEVVEQRQVVGQWKRKAQKMTNEMNDLRMLLEEQNARNNLLEKKQRKFDAECQSLQDAVRQERQAKERYGREKDVLQAEKFTLEQTLADTRLDLEFKEEKLASLQRELEEMTFGGGTEEEFAQLRRSKNETERRAKEQEEELDEMAGQIQLLEQAKLRLEMTLETMRKEARRESQQRDEELEEVRGNGYKKIKALECQLETEHEERTLLLREKHELERRLSSMEDRDRVDRDAEEALNQKLRRDLRKYKALLKDAQTQLERLKADTPGKTLIRQLRNQLEDAESARSLAMKARQTAEAELTEVQAMFDESHRARNDAEERANAAHRDRAELQAQIEENEEELGELMKKYSATVKQLNTEQINVSEAEFKLNEMEAERNNLKEQVAELQHRLDNVENLGDPSMAMMSKRLELRTKELESRLELEQATRARLEVQVNRHKEALEKLQNEVTQSKMREMQAQDVIKKSQKSLRDMREEFHAVSSREQESLTRRKDLEKKVEQMESEGAALKNDLRLALQRIADLQQAMEEEGEEELSESDESLSSVGSISDLEDRLRPVHVKRSSQQSLNGSIGGGGGSVVSSTRTVVFEKDDNSPRYADNEVNSNSRKQHKH
;
A
#
# COMPACT_ATOMS: atom_id res chain seq x y z
N MET A 1 25.10 -28.95 45.27
CA MET A 1 25.01 -27.75 46.13
C MET A 1 25.58 -26.57 45.35
N TRP A 2 24.81 -25.58 44.88
CA TRP A 2 23.36 -25.36 44.91
C TRP A 2 22.88 -25.02 43.49
N SER A 3 21.91 -25.77 42.97
CA SER A 3 21.01 -25.29 41.90
C SER A 3 19.67 -25.04 42.57
N ASP A 4 19.26 -23.78 42.65
CA ASP A 4 17.86 -23.33 42.63
C ASP A 4 17.80 -21.82 42.85
N LYS A 5 17.55 -21.08 41.75
CA LYS A 5 16.98 -19.73 41.79
C LYS A 5 15.97 -19.61 40.67
N SER A 6 14.72 -19.93 41.00
CA SER A 6 13.55 -19.74 40.15
C SER A 6 13.38 -18.26 39.83
N ALA A 7 13.67 -17.90 38.58
CA ALA A 7 13.20 -16.64 38.00
C ALA A 7 11.69 -16.78 37.74
N VAL A 8 10.86 -16.04 38.48
CA VAL A 8 9.41 -16.06 38.29
C VAL A 8 9.05 -15.22 37.07
N CYS A 9 8.92 -15.88 35.91
CA CYS A 9 8.29 -15.29 34.74
C CYS A 9 6.76 -15.36 34.89
N LEU A 10 6.14 -14.23 35.26
CA LEU A 10 4.69 -14.04 35.11
C LEU A 10 4.37 -13.58 33.68
N PRO A 11 3.58 -14.35 32.90
CA PRO A 11 3.17 -13.94 31.56
C PRO A 11 2.04 -12.90 31.66
N LEU A 12 2.40 -11.62 31.71
CA LEU A 12 1.46 -10.50 31.60
C LEU A 12 1.53 -9.87 30.21
N SER A 13 0.57 -10.24 29.38
CA SER A 13 0.33 -9.66 28.05
C SER A 13 -0.15 -8.21 28.17
N GLY A 14 0.76 -7.23 28.09
CA GLY A 14 0.37 -5.81 28.12
C GLY A 14 1.50 -4.77 28.33
N ASN A 15 2.77 -5.14 28.23
CA ASN A 15 3.87 -4.35 28.79
C ASN A 15 4.59 -3.43 27.79
N ALA A 16 3.89 -2.41 27.32
CA ALA A 16 4.48 -1.10 26.99
C ALA A 16 4.26 -0.07 28.11
N SER A 17 3.20 -0.24 28.92
CA SER A 17 2.77 0.73 29.94
C SER A 17 3.70 0.78 31.17
N VAL A 18 4.15 -0.39 31.67
CA VAL A 18 4.92 -0.47 32.93
C VAL A 18 6.26 0.28 32.86
N ALA A 19 7.00 0.16 31.75
CA ALA A 19 8.28 0.86 31.58
C ALA A 19 8.12 2.39 31.41
N ALA A 20 6.96 2.86 30.94
CA ALA A 20 6.61 4.29 30.88
C ALA A 20 6.12 4.80 32.24
N SER A 21 5.29 4.03 32.94
CA SER A 21 4.82 4.32 34.30
C SER A 21 5.98 4.42 35.30
N PHE A 22 6.96 3.52 35.22
CA PHE A 22 8.15 3.57 36.06
C PHE A 22 9.06 4.75 35.71
N ARG A 23 9.24 5.08 34.42
CA ARG A 23 9.96 6.29 33.99
C ARG A 23 9.31 7.57 34.49
N ASN A 24 7.99 7.73 34.32
CA ASN A 24 7.25 8.88 34.83
C ASN A 24 7.34 8.97 36.37
N SER A 25 7.23 7.84 37.07
CA SER A 25 7.36 7.80 38.54
C SER A 25 8.76 8.20 39.01
N ALA A 26 9.82 7.76 38.33
CA ALA A 26 11.20 8.15 38.61
C ALA A 26 11.49 9.61 38.23
N GLN A 27 10.88 10.14 37.16
CA GLN A 27 10.97 11.56 36.80
C GLN A 27 10.26 12.45 37.83
N ILE A 28 9.10 12.04 38.35
CA ILE A 28 8.42 12.75 39.46
C ILE A 28 9.33 12.79 40.70
N LEU A 29 9.98 11.66 41.05
CA LEU A 29 10.94 11.62 42.15
C LEU A 29 12.15 12.55 41.94
N ASN A 30 12.70 12.66 40.72
CA ASN A 30 13.77 13.61 40.42
C ASN A 30 13.30 15.08 40.43
N LEU A 31 12.09 15.37 39.93
CA LEU A 31 11.53 16.73 39.92
C LEU A 31 11.32 17.28 41.35
N PHE A 32 10.98 16.43 42.32
CA PHE A 32 10.85 16.83 43.72
C PHE A 32 12.18 17.16 44.43
N TYR A 33 13.33 16.76 43.87
CA TYR A 33 14.67 17.12 44.38
C TYR A 33 15.34 18.25 43.58
N GLY A 34 14.73 18.71 42.47
CA GLY A 34 15.39 19.59 41.50
C GLY A 34 15.23 21.10 41.72
N GLU A 35 14.22 21.54 42.49
CA GLU A 35 13.92 22.98 42.67
C GLU A 35 13.78 23.36 44.14
N GLY A 36 14.86 23.93 44.70
CA GLY A 36 14.79 24.79 45.89
C GLY A 36 15.31 24.21 47.20
N HIS A 37 16.61 23.96 47.30
CA HIS A 37 17.46 24.51 48.38
C HIS A 37 18.95 24.19 48.12
N GLU A 38 19.81 25.20 48.19
CA GLU A 38 21.23 24.95 48.43
C GLU A 38 21.42 24.43 49.88
N ASP A 39 22.52 23.71 50.11
CA ASP A 39 22.93 23.12 51.39
C ASP A 39 22.06 21.96 51.95
N PHE A 40 21.85 20.90 51.17
CA PHE A 40 21.77 19.54 51.75
C PHE A 40 22.46 18.49 50.87
N VAL A 41 23.36 17.70 51.46
CA VAL A 41 24.07 16.62 50.77
C VAL A 41 23.06 15.54 50.35
N VAL A 42 22.81 15.45 49.04
CA VAL A 42 21.96 14.42 48.45
C VAL A 42 22.53 13.04 48.81
N PRO A 43 21.80 12.17 49.53
CA PRO A 43 22.25 10.82 49.75
C PRO A 43 22.38 10.10 48.39
N GLN A 44 23.50 9.41 48.16
CA GLN A 44 23.75 8.70 46.90
C GLN A 44 22.98 7.37 46.66
N PRO A 45 22.12 6.77 47.54
CA PRO A 45 21.70 5.39 47.33
C PRO A 45 20.60 5.20 46.26
N ILE A 46 19.95 6.25 45.74
CA ILE A 46 18.92 6.07 44.70
C ILE A 46 19.55 5.69 43.35
N LEU A 47 20.65 6.36 42.95
CA LEU A 47 21.47 5.94 41.81
C LEU A 47 22.21 4.61 42.08
N GLY A 48 22.64 4.39 43.33
CA GLY A 48 23.27 3.14 43.75
C GLY A 48 22.36 1.90 43.66
N LEU A 49 21.08 2.03 44.05
CA LEU A 49 20.12 0.91 43.98
C LEU A 49 19.73 0.56 42.53
N LEU A 50 19.67 1.56 41.63
CA LEU A 50 19.44 1.33 40.20
C LEU A 50 20.60 0.53 39.55
N THR A 51 21.84 0.74 39.98
CA THR A 51 23.03 0.06 39.44
C THR A 51 23.27 -1.34 40.01
N ILE A 52 22.80 -1.66 41.23
CA ILE A 52 23.08 -2.94 41.90
C ILE A 52 22.07 -4.06 41.54
N GLY A 53 20.86 -3.69 41.11
CA GLY A 53 19.76 -4.64 40.91
C GLY A 53 19.30 -4.89 39.47
N CYS A 54 19.54 -3.95 38.55
CA CYS A 54 18.81 -3.90 37.27
C CYS A 54 19.66 -4.36 36.08
N ALA A 55 19.28 -5.49 35.46
CA ALA A 55 19.86 -5.91 34.18
C ALA A 55 19.09 -5.24 33.02
N ILE A 56 19.72 -4.30 32.32
CA ILE A 56 19.13 -3.65 31.14
C ILE A 56 19.29 -4.57 29.92
N ALA A 57 18.33 -5.49 29.75
CA ALA A 57 18.21 -6.30 28.54
C ALA A 57 17.22 -5.63 27.56
N CYS A 58 17.76 -5.04 26.48
CA CYS A 58 17.02 -4.53 25.31
C CYS A 58 15.71 -3.75 25.58
N VAL A 59 15.84 -2.48 26.02
CA VAL A 59 14.96 -1.30 25.77
C VAL A 59 13.45 -1.34 26.14
N ARG A 60 12.79 -2.51 26.17
CA ARG A 60 11.34 -2.66 26.44
C ARG A 60 11.00 -3.21 27.83
N ILE A 61 11.91 -3.95 28.49
CA ILE A 61 11.62 -4.61 29.77
C ILE A 61 12.66 -4.21 30.82
N ILE A 62 12.19 -3.74 31.97
CA ILE A 62 13.00 -3.46 33.16
C ILE A 62 12.81 -4.64 34.12
N LEU A 63 13.89 -5.33 34.46
CA LEU A 63 13.86 -6.50 35.35
C LEU A 63 14.35 -6.11 36.75
N PHE A 64 13.48 -6.29 37.74
CA PHE A 64 13.81 -6.10 39.16
C PHE A 64 14.13 -7.45 39.82
N ARG A 65 15.06 -7.44 40.77
CA ARG A 65 15.21 -8.55 41.71
C ARG A 65 14.01 -8.56 42.68
N SER A 66 13.65 -9.74 43.17
CA SER A 66 12.56 -9.90 44.16
C SER A 66 12.76 -8.95 45.35
N GLY A 67 11.66 -8.37 45.85
CA GLY A 67 11.66 -7.37 46.93
C GLY A 67 11.95 -5.93 46.50
N VAL A 68 12.85 -5.71 45.54
CA VAL A 68 13.35 -4.36 45.19
C VAL A 68 12.24 -3.42 44.69
N LEU A 69 11.29 -3.93 43.90
CA LEU A 69 10.16 -3.12 43.44
C LEU A 69 9.27 -2.65 44.61
N SER A 70 8.96 -3.55 45.55
CA SER A 70 8.11 -3.24 46.71
C SER A 70 8.76 -2.21 47.65
N GLU A 71 10.08 -2.26 47.84
CA GLU A 71 10.80 -1.22 48.59
C GLU A 71 10.76 0.16 47.91
N LEU A 72 10.80 0.19 46.57
CA LEU A 72 10.74 1.43 45.79
C LEU A 72 9.32 2.00 45.77
N GLU A 73 8.29 1.15 45.70
CA GLU A 73 6.89 1.53 45.83
C GLU A 73 6.59 2.08 47.23
N ALA A 74 7.02 1.41 48.30
CA ALA A 74 6.86 1.91 49.67
C ALA A 74 7.52 3.27 49.90
N LYS A 75 8.73 3.50 49.35
CA LYS A 75 9.40 4.81 49.40
C LYS A 75 8.67 5.88 48.60
N ARG A 76 8.13 5.53 47.42
CA ARG A 76 7.30 6.42 46.60
C ARG A 76 6.03 6.82 47.35
N ASP A 77 5.34 5.89 47.99
CA ASP A 77 4.07 6.16 48.67
C ASP A 77 4.27 7.12 49.86
N VAL A 78 5.32 6.94 50.66
CA VAL A 78 5.69 7.88 51.73
C VAL A 78 5.95 9.29 51.17
N LEU A 79 6.70 9.42 50.07
CA LEU A 79 7.05 10.71 49.48
C LEU A 79 5.89 11.40 48.74
N LEU A 80 4.93 10.64 48.20
CA LEU A 80 3.76 11.19 47.50
C LEU A 80 2.54 11.40 48.41
N SER A 81 2.50 10.80 49.60
CA SER A 81 1.35 10.81 50.52
C SER A 81 0.75 12.21 50.71
N ASP A 82 1.55 13.19 51.14
CA ASP A 82 1.07 14.55 51.42
C ASP A 82 0.50 15.24 50.17
N ARG A 83 1.12 15.01 49.00
CA ARG A 83 0.64 15.62 47.74
C ARG A 83 -0.63 14.94 47.23
N ILE A 84 -0.76 13.63 47.43
CA ILE A 84 -1.98 12.87 47.15
C ILE A 84 -3.10 13.34 48.09
N ILE A 85 -2.84 13.52 49.39
CA ILE A 85 -3.82 14.05 50.35
C ILE A 85 -4.29 15.45 49.95
N GLN A 86 -3.37 16.35 49.56
CA GLN A 86 -3.71 17.68 49.04
C GLN A 86 -4.60 17.61 47.78
N LEU A 87 -4.25 16.77 46.82
CA LEU A 87 -5.04 16.57 45.59
C LEU A 87 -6.44 16.01 45.92
N GLN A 88 -6.52 14.99 46.76
CA GLN A 88 -7.80 14.42 47.20
C GLN A 88 -8.66 15.45 47.94
N ALA A 89 -8.08 16.27 48.81
CA ALA A 89 -8.78 17.35 49.49
C ALA A 89 -9.31 18.40 48.51
N PHE A 90 -8.53 18.76 47.48
CA PHE A 90 -8.97 19.67 46.42
C PHE A 90 -10.14 19.09 45.62
N CYS A 91 -10.05 17.82 45.19
CA CYS A 91 -11.09 17.12 44.45
C CYS A 91 -12.39 16.95 45.27
N ARG A 92 -12.28 16.50 46.53
CA ARG A 92 -13.43 16.43 47.47
C ARG A 92 -14.07 17.81 47.65
N GLY A 93 -13.26 18.85 47.83
CA GLY A 93 -13.73 20.23 47.93
C GLY A 93 -14.42 20.75 46.66
N TYR A 94 -13.92 20.41 45.47
CA TYR A 94 -14.54 20.77 44.18
C TYR A 94 -15.89 20.08 44.00
N LEU A 95 -15.98 18.78 44.23
CA LEU A 95 -17.22 18.01 44.16
C LEU A 95 -18.26 18.52 45.17
N ALA A 96 -17.85 18.77 46.42
CA ALA A 96 -18.73 19.34 47.44
C ALA A 96 -19.27 20.72 47.04
N ARG A 97 -18.44 21.61 46.46
CA ARG A 97 -18.88 22.92 45.95
C ARG A 97 -19.84 22.77 44.77
N LYS A 98 -19.59 21.86 43.82
CA LYS A 98 -20.49 21.58 42.69
C LYS A 98 -21.86 21.07 43.16
N LYS A 99 -21.87 20.07 44.07
CA LYS A 99 -23.09 19.51 44.68
C LYS A 99 -23.85 20.55 45.52
N MET A 100 -23.15 21.42 46.25
CA MET A 100 -23.77 22.54 46.99
C MET A 100 -24.36 23.60 46.04
N SER A 101 -23.71 23.89 44.92
CA SER A 101 -24.25 24.79 43.90
C SER A 101 -25.54 24.24 43.29
N GLN A 102 -25.56 22.95 42.95
CA GLN A 102 -26.77 22.26 42.49
C GLN A 102 -27.88 22.30 43.55
N ARG A 103 -27.57 22.00 44.82
CA ARG A 103 -28.55 22.09 45.93
C ARG A 103 -29.09 23.51 46.13
N ARG A 104 -28.27 24.56 46.02
CA ARG A 104 -28.73 25.96 46.09
C ARG A 104 -29.69 26.30 44.97
N VAL A 105 -29.41 25.86 43.74
CA VAL A 105 -30.32 26.03 42.59
C VAL A 105 -31.61 25.24 42.79
N GLN A 106 -31.53 24.00 43.27
CA GLN A 106 -32.71 23.18 43.61
C GLN A 106 -33.57 23.82 44.71
N GLU A 107 -32.97 24.35 45.78
CA GLU A 107 -33.69 24.98 46.88
C GLU A 107 -34.36 26.29 46.43
N LEU A 108 -33.69 27.09 45.60
CA LEU A 108 -34.28 28.26 44.96
C LEU A 108 -35.43 27.87 44.03
N ALA A 109 -35.24 26.84 43.20
CA ALA A 109 -36.27 26.32 42.31
C ALA A 109 -37.49 25.81 43.10
N VAL A 110 -37.29 25.06 44.19
CA VAL A 110 -38.38 24.63 45.09
C VAL A 110 -39.11 25.82 45.68
N ARG A 111 -38.40 26.86 46.16
CA ARG A 111 -39.05 28.10 46.66
C ARG A 111 -39.84 28.83 45.58
N CYS A 112 -39.31 28.93 44.36
CA CYS A 112 -40.00 29.52 43.20
C CYS A 112 -41.23 28.70 42.80
N ILE A 113 -41.11 27.38 42.69
CA ILE A 113 -42.20 26.45 42.38
C ILE A 113 -43.29 26.54 43.46
N GLN A 114 -42.94 26.46 44.74
CA GLN A 114 -43.91 26.59 45.83
C GLN A 114 -44.62 27.95 45.83
N ARG A 115 -43.91 29.04 45.52
CA ARG A 115 -44.52 30.38 45.39
C ARG A 115 -45.46 30.45 44.19
N ASN A 116 -45.06 29.92 43.04
CA ASN A 116 -45.86 29.87 41.82
C ASN A 116 -47.09 28.96 41.98
N VAL A 117 -46.96 27.82 42.65
CA VAL A 117 -48.09 26.92 42.98
C VAL A 117 -49.07 27.63 43.91
N LYS A 118 -48.60 28.35 44.94
CA LYS A 118 -49.49 29.16 45.82
C LYS A 118 -50.20 30.27 45.05
N ALA A 119 -49.50 30.99 44.17
CA ALA A 119 -50.09 32.01 43.31
C ALA A 119 -51.11 31.41 42.33
N PHE A 120 -50.76 30.29 41.70
CA PHE A 120 -51.65 29.54 40.81
C PHE A 120 -52.91 29.06 41.56
N LEU A 121 -52.79 28.49 42.75
CA LEU A 121 -53.96 28.07 43.55
C LEU A 121 -54.89 29.24 43.89
N ALA A 122 -54.34 30.45 44.11
CA ALA A 122 -55.15 31.66 44.32
C ALA A 122 -55.81 32.21 43.04
N VAL A 123 -55.22 31.96 41.87
CA VAL A 123 -55.63 32.54 40.58
C VAL A 123 -56.42 31.55 39.70
N ARG A 124 -56.24 30.23 39.88
CA ARG A 124 -56.85 29.16 39.05
C ARG A 124 -58.37 29.31 38.95
N ASP A 125 -59.00 29.66 40.07
CA ASP A 125 -60.44 29.74 40.18
C ASP A 125 -60.98 31.16 39.84
N TRP A 126 -60.09 32.13 39.58
CA TRP A 126 -60.45 33.49 39.18
C TRP A 126 -61.08 33.53 37.77
N PRO A 127 -62.25 34.17 37.55
CA PRO A 127 -62.94 34.13 36.25
C PRO A 127 -62.10 34.66 35.08
N TRP A 128 -61.34 35.74 35.25
CA TRP A 128 -60.48 36.31 34.21
C TRP A 128 -59.35 35.36 33.79
N TRP A 129 -58.78 34.61 34.74
CA TRP A 129 -57.78 33.58 34.43
C TRP A 129 -58.40 32.40 33.66
N ARG A 130 -59.57 31.93 34.08
CA ARG A 130 -60.30 30.86 33.36
C ARG A 130 -60.68 31.26 31.94
N LEU A 131 -61.07 32.52 31.71
CA LEU A 131 -61.31 33.07 30.38
C LEU A 131 -60.01 33.10 29.56
N LEU A 132 -58.93 33.68 30.09
CA LEU A 132 -57.64 33.77 29.41
C LEU A 132 -57.10 32.39 28.99
N VAL A 133 -57.16 31.39 29.88
CA VAL A 133 -56.69 30.03 29.60
C VAL A 133 -57.52 29.31 28.54
N ARG A 134 -58.82 29.62 28.41
CA ARG A 134 -59.68 29.09 27.33
C ARG A 134 -59.44 29.77 25.98
N VAL A 135 -59.22 31.08 25.98
CA VAL A 135 -59.06 31.87 24.74
C VAL A 135 -57.65 31.79 24.16
N THR A 136 -56.61 31.68 24.99
CA THR A 136 -55.20 31.67 24.53
C THR A 136 -54.88 30.53 23.54
N PRO A 137 -55.35 29.27 23.73
CA PRO A 137 -55.13 28.19 22.75
C PRO A 137 -55.83 28.40 21.39
N LEU A 138 -56.91 29.17 21.36
CA LEU A 138 -57.65 29.50 20.12
C LEU A 138 -56.93 30.58 19.29
N LEU A 139 -56.05 31.36 19.92
CA LEU A 139 -55.18 32.35 19.27
C LEU A 139 -53.97 31.67 18.62
N ASN A 140 -54.22 31.02 17.47
CA ASN A 140 -53.26 30.20 16.69
C ASN A 140 -51.87 30.83 16.43
N VAL A 141 -51.75 32.16 16.45
CA VAL A 141 -50.53 32.88 16.06
C VAL A 141 -49.35 32.60 16.99
N HIS A 142 -49.52 32.68 18.31
CA HIS A 142 -48.40 32.51 19.26
C HIS A 142 -47.85 31.08 19.26
N ARG A 143 -48.74 30.08 19.22
CA ARG A 143 -48.36 28.67 19.24
C ARG A 143 -47.65 28.24 17.95
N THR A 144 -48.11 28.73 16.80
CA THR A 144 -47.47 28.42 15.51
C THR A 144 -46.11 29.10 15.38
N GLU A 145 -45.96 30.35 15.83
CA GLU A 145 -44.67 31.06 15.78
C GLU A 145 -43.59 30.41 16.67
N GLU A 146 -43.93 30.01 17.91
CA GLU A 146 -42.98 29.36 18.83
C GLU A 146 -42.57 27.95 18.36
N GLN A 147 -43.54 27.17 17.83
CA GLN A 147 -43.25 25.86 17.22
C GLN A 147 -42.37 26.00 15.97
N LEU A 148 -42.65 26.98 15.11
CA LEU A 148 -41.87 27.23 13.90
C LEU A 148 -40.45 27.72 14.25
N LYS A 149 -40.28 28.52 15.30
CA LYS A 149 -38.96 28.89 15.86
C LYS A 149 -38.17 27.67 16.31
N THR A 150 -38.78 26.82 17.14
CA THR A 150 -38.14 25.61 17.69
C THR A 150 -37.72 24.67 16.56
N ALA A 151 -38.60 24.43 15.59
CA ALA A 151 -38.30 23.62 14.41
C ALA A 151 -37.19 24.23 13.53
N ASN A 152 -37.06 25.56 13.45
CA ASN A 152 -35.99 26.24 12.72
C ASN A 152 -34.63 26.10 13.44
N GLU A 153 -34.61 26.22 14.77
CA GLU A 153 -33.42 26.01 15.60
C GLU A 153 -32.93 24.55 15.51
N GLU A 154 -33.84 23.58 15.55
CA GLU A 154 -33.55 22.16 15.32
C GLU A 154 -33.02 21.91 13.90
N LEU A 155 -33.64 22.50 12.87
CA LEU A 155 -33.18 22.41 11.48
C LEU A 155 -31.77 22.99 11.29
N LEU A 156 -31.46 24.13 11.93
CA LEU A 156 -30.14 24.73 11.90
C LEU A 156 -29.09 23.84 12.59
N MET A 157 -29.41 23.28 13.76
CA MET A 157 -28.53 22.33 14.45
C MET A 157 -28.31 21.04 13.64
N LEU A 158 -29.34 20.52 12.97
CA LEU A 158 -29.23 19.32 12.13
C LEU A 158 -28.42 19.59 10.85
N ARG A 159 -28.61 20.75 10.20
CA ARG A 159 -27.81 21.16 9.05
C ARG A 159 -26.33 21.31 9.40
N ALA A 160 -25.99 21.99 10.50
CA ALA A 160 -24.60 22.13 10.94
C ALA A 160 -23.94 20.79 11.30
N LYS A 161 -24.71 19.82 11.83
CA LYS A 161 -24.23 18.45 12.06
C LYS A 161 -24.04 17.68 10.74
N LEU A 162 -24.96 17.81 9.79
CA LEU A 162 -24.86 17.19 8.47
C LEU A 162 -23.62 17.70 7.73
N GLU A 163 -23.47 19.01 7.62
CA GLU A 163 -22.34 19.68 6.95
C GLU A 163 -20.99 19.25 7.53
N LYS A 164 -20.90 19.13 8.87
CA LYS A 164 -19.70 18.58 9.51
C LYS A 164 -19.45 17.12 9.11
N ILE A 165 -20.46 16.26 9.17
CA ILE A 165 -20.34 14.83 8.82
C ILE A 165 -19.99 14.67 7.32
N GLU A 166 -20.50 15.55 6.45
CA GLU A 166 -20.15 15.58 5.03
C GLU A 166 -18.70 16.03 4.79
N CYS A 167 -18.20 17.00 5.55
CA CYS A 167 -16.79 17.42 5.55
C CYS A 167 -15.89 16.27 6.02
N ASP A 168 -16.16 15.71 7.20
CA ASP A 168 -15.41 14.57 7.77
C ASP A 168 -15.41 13.37 6.78
N ARG A 169 -16.54 13.09 6.11
CA ARG A 169 -16.64 12.03 5.08
C ARG A 169 -15.83 12.36 3.81
N SER A 170 -15.74 13.63 3.43
CA SER A 170 -14.98 14.07 2.26
C SER A 170 -13.47 13.96 2.49
N GLU A 171 -13.00 14.30 3.69
CA GLU A 171 -11.61 14.15 4.11
C GLU A 171 -11.20 12.66 4.12
N VAL A 172 -11.98 11.81 4.81
CA VAL A 172 -11.73 10.35 4.83
C VAL A 172 -11.77 9.73 3.43
N LYS A 173 -12.61 10.24 2.52
CA LYS A 173 -12.62 9.77 1.13
C LYS A 173 -11.35 10.18 0.38
N ALA A 174 -10.87 11.41 0.56
CA ALA A 174 -9.63 11.88 -0.05
C ALA A 174 -8.40 11.13 0.50
N GLU A 175 -8.35 10.86 1.81
CA GLU A 175 -7.30 10.03 2.40
C GLU A 175 -7.30 8.60 1.85
N ASN A 176 -8.46 7.95 1.73
CA ASN A 176 -8.55 6.63 1.09
C ASN A 176 -8.06 6.65 -0.36
N GLN A 177 -8.41 7.68 -1.15
CA GLN A 177 -7.91 7.82 -2.52
C GLN A 177 -6.38 8.03 -2.56
N LYS A 178 -5.79 8.78 -1.63
CA LYS A 178 -4.32 8.92 -1.49
C LYS A 178 -3.67 7.57 -1.15
N LEU A 179 -4.30 6.77 -0.29
CA LEU A 179 -3.81 5.44 0.09
C LEU A 179 -3.95 4.42 -1.05
N GLU A 180 -5.06 4.42 -1.79
CA GLU A 180 -5.26 3.58 -2.98
C GLU A 180 -4.23 3.91 -4.07
N ALA A 181 -3.95 5.19 -4.30
CA ALA A 181 -2.91 5.64 -5.23
C ALA A 181 -1.51 5.11 -4.81
N LYS A 182 -1.09 5.35 -3.56
CA LYS A 182 0.19 4.83 -3.01
C LYS A 182 0.27 3.30 -3.08
N LEU A 183 -0.84 2.58 -2.88
CA LEU A 183 -0.87 1.13 -2.98
C LEU A 183 -0.69 0.66 -4.43
N SER A 184 -1.30 1.37 -5.39
CA SER A 184 -1.10 1.09 -6.83
C SER A 184 0.33 1.37 -7.30
N GLU A 185 0.94 2.47 -6.84
CA GLU A 185 2.33 2.87 -7.10
C GLU A 185 3.31 1.80 -6.57
N LEU A 186 3.24 1.46 -5.29
CA LEU A 186 4.04 0.38 -4.68
C LEU A 186 3.82 -1.00 -5.34
N THR A 187 2.69 -1.22 -5.99
CA THR A 187 2.43 -2.47 -6.75
C THR A 187 3.15 -2.47 -8.10
N VAL A 188 3.31 -1.31 -8.73
CA VAL A 188 4.14 -1.12 -9.94
C VAL A 188 5.61 -1.23 -9.58
N ASP A 189 6.07 -0.51 -8.55
CA ASP A 189 7.46 -0.55 -8.07
C ASP A 189 7.89 -2.00 -7.78
N LEU A 190 7.07 -2.77 -7.05
CA LEU A 190 7.35 -4.17 -6.75
C LEU A 190 7.40 -5.06 -8.00
N ALA A 191 6.69 -4.71 -9.08
CA ALA A 191 6.78 -5.42 -10.36
C ALA A 191 8.07 -5.06 -11.11
N GLU A 192 8.50 -3.80 -11.06
CA GLU A 192 9.77 -3.33 -11.65
C GLU A 192 10.99 -3.86 -10.89
N GLU A 193 10.96 -3.89 -9.55
CA GLU A 193 11.97 -4.54 -8.72
C GLU A 193 12.10 -6.04 -9.04
N ARG A 194 10.97 -6.75 -9.24
CA ARG A 194 10.99 -8.16 -9.66
C ARG A 194 11.58 -8.34 -11.05
N SER A 195 11.25 -7.45 -11.99
CA SER A 195 11.80 -7.48 -13.36
C SER A 195 13.31 -7.22 -13.36
N THR A 196 13.76 -6.20 -12.63
CA THR A 196 15.19 -5.87 -12.51
C THR A 196 15.98 -6.93 -11.74
N ALA A 197 15.41 -7.53 -10.70
CA ALA A 197 16.01 -8.69 -10.01
C ALA A 197 16.12 -9.91 -10.94
N HIS A 198 15.15 -10.15 -11.82
CA HIS A 198 15.21 -11.20 -12.82
C HIS A 198 16.36 -10.96 -13.81
N ILE A 199 16.44 -9.76 -14.40
CA ILE A 199 17.54 -9.36 -15.31
C ILE A 199 18.91 -9.42 -14.62
N ALA A 200 18.99 -9.04 -13.34
CA ALA A 200 20.22 -9.17 -12.55
C ALA A 200 20.62 -10.64 -12.34
N THR A 201 19.65 -11.53 -12.18
CA THR A 201 19.88 -12.98 -12.07
C THR A 201 20.40 -13.55 -13.40
N GLU A 202 19.76 -13.22 -14.53
CA GLU A 202 20.24 -13.62 -15.86
C GLU A 202 21.67 -13.14 -16.15
N ARG A 203 22.01 -11.91 -15.76
CA ARG A 203 23.38 -11.37 -15.89
C ARG A 203 24.38 -12.15 -15.04
N LEU A 204 24.00 -12.56 -13.83
CA LEU A 204 24.85 -13.33 -12.92
C LEU A 204 25.04 -14.78 -13.42
N GLU A 205 24.02 -15.36 -14.05
CA GLU A 205 24.13 -16.64 -14.78
C GLU A 205 25.08 -16.53 -16.00
N ALA A 206 25.01 -15.43 -16.75
CA ALA A 206 25.94 -15.16 -17.86
C ALA A 206 27.39 -14.96 -17.37
N GLU A 207 27.61 -14.18 -16.31
CA GLU A 207 28.95 -13.97 -15.73
C GLU A 207 29.54 -15.27 -15.17
N THR A 208 28.72 -16.08 -14.47
CA THR A 208 29.19 -17.39 -13.95
C THR A 208 29.52 -18.38 -15.07
N ALA A 209 28.82 -18.33 -16.21
CA ALA A 209 29.15 -19.11 -17.39
C ALA A 209 30.48 -18.66 -18.05
N GLU A 210 30.69 -17.36 -18.25
CA GLU A 210 31.96 -16.79 -18.75
C GLU A 210 33.12 -17.09 -17.79
N ARG A 211 32.91 -16.98 -16.48
CA ARG A 211 33.91 -17.36 -15.46
C ARG A 211 34.30 -18.84 -15.56
N LEU A 212 33.34 -19.75 -15.73
CA LEU A 212 33.60 -21.18 -15.92
C LEU A 212 34.42 -21.47 -17.18
N LYS A 213 34.22 -20.69 -18.24
CA LYS A 213 35.00 -20.76 -19.49
C LYS A 213 36.43 -20.24 -19.28
N LEU A 214 36.61 -19.09 -18.62
CA LEU A 214 37.93 -18.55 -18.29
C LEU A 214 38.71 -19.45 -17.32
N GLU A 215 38.07 -20.06 -16.32
CA GLU A 215 38.69 -21.05 -15.42
C GLU A 215 39.19 -22.28 -16.19
N LYS A 216 38.46 -22.71 -17.24
CA LYS A 216 38.91 -23.78 -18.14
C LYS A 216 40.12 -23.35 -18.98
N GLU A 217 40.05 -22.18 -19.62
CA GLU A 217 41.16 -21.65 -20.44
C GLU A 217 42.44 -21.45 -19.62
N LEU A 218 42.32 -20.94 -18.38
CA LEU A 218 43.43 -20.84 -17.44
C LEU A 218 44.01 -22.21 -17.09
N GLY A 219 43.17 -23.23 -16.90
CA GLY A 219 43.60 -24.61 -16.70
C GLY A 219 44.41 -25.15 -17.90
N ASP A 220 43.92 -24.90 -19.11
CA ASP A 220 44.58 -25.34 -20.35
C ASP A 220 45.93 -24.63 -20.56
N GLN A 221 46.04 -23.33 -20.25
CA GLN A 221 47.31 -22.60 -20.29
C GLN A 221 48.27 -23.05 -19.17
N THR A 222 47.77 -23.34 -17.97
CA THR A 222 48.58 -23.88 -16.86
C THR A 222 49.18 -25.24 -17.23
N ASN A 223 48.42 -26.10 -17.91
CA ASN A 223 48.92 -27.37 -18.44
C ASN A 223 50.01 -27.16 -19.52
N LYS A 224 49.84 -26.19 -20.42
CA LYS A 224 50.89 -25.84 -21.40
C LYS A 224 52.18 -25.37 -20.73
N VAL A 225 52.11 -24.52 -19.69
CA VAL A 225 53.28 -24.06 -18.95
C VAL A 225 54.02 -25.23 -18.29
N LYS A 226 53.29 -26.16 -17.65
CA LYS A 226 53.89 -27.38 -17.09
C LYS A 226 54.59 -28.23 -18.14
N ASN A 227 53.93 -28.49 -19.28
CA ASN A 227 54.54 -29.24 -20.36
C ASN A 227 55.83 -28.59 -20.88
N LEU A 228 55.85 -27.25 -20.98
CA LEU A 228 57.05 -26.49 -21.38
C LEU A 228 58.17 -26.55 -20.33
N GLN A 229 57.84 -26.50 -19.04
CA GLN A 229 58.80 -26.70 -17.94
C GLN A 229 59.40 -28.11 -18.00
N GLU A 230 58.57 -29.15 -18.12
CA GLU A 230 59.05 -30.53 -18.27
C GLU A 230 59.95 -30.73 -19.51
N THR A 231 59.67 -30.06 -20.63
CA THR A 231 60.59 -30.09 -21.79
C THR A 231 61.89 -29.33 -21.53
N THR A 232 61.85 -28.26 -20.73
CA THR A 232 63.05 -27.49 -20.37
C THR A 232 63.96 -28.31 -19.45
N GLU A 233 63.41 -28.92 -18.40
CA GLU A 233 64.14 -29.81 -17.47
C GLU A 233 64.79 -31.01 -18.20
N LYS A 234 64.10 -31.58 -19.20
CA LYS A 234 64.66 -32.65 -20.05
C LYS A 234 65.88 -32.17 -20.85
N LEU A 235 65.78 -31.00 -21.48
CA LEU A 235 66.89 -30.39 -22.23
C LEU A 235 68.07 -30.00 -21.32
N GLU A 236 67.80 -29.55 -20.09
CA GLU A 236 68.85 -29.28 -19.09
C GLU A 236 69.55 -30.57 -18.63
N MET A 237 68.81 -31.67 -18.46
CA MET A 237 69.39 -32.98 -18.13
C MET A 237 70.28 -33.52 -19.27
N GLU A 238 69.82 -33.42 -20.51
CA GLU A 238 70.59 -33.79 -21.70
C GLU A 238 71.89 -32.96 -21.81
N LEU A 239 71.84 -31.67 -21.48
CA LEU A 239 73.01 -30.78 -21.43
C LEU A 239 74.03 -31.19 -20.36
N ILE A 240 73.59 -31.77 -19.24
CA ILE A 240 74.47 -32.25 -18.16
C ILE A 240 75.17 -33.54 -18.59
N CYS A 241 74.46 -34.51 -19.18
CA CYS A 241 75.05 -35.74 -19.70
C CYS A 241 76.09 -35.46 -20.81
N ALA A 242 75.77 -34.56 -21.74
CA ALA A 242 76.71 -34.15 -22.79
C ALA A 242 77.98 -33.48 -22.24
N LYS A 243 77.91 -32.85 -21.05
CA LYS A 243 79.08 -32.28 -20.35
C LYS A 243 79.89 -33.32 -19.58
N SER A 244 79.30 -34.41 -19.07
CA SER A 244 80.07 -35.48 -18.42
C SER A 244 80.88 -36.28 -19.44
N ASP A 245 80.32 -36.55 -20.62
CA ASP A 245 80.97 -37.36 -21.66
C ASP A 245 82.22 -36.66 -22.24
N LEU A 246 82.23 -35.32 -22.26
CA LEU A 246 83.38 -34.51 -22.68
C LEU A 246 84.50 -34.41 -21.63
N ASN A 247 84.25 -34.79 -20.38
CA ASN A 247 85.21 -34.73 -19.28
C ASN A 247 85.90 -36.08 -18.99
N GLY A 248 85.56 -37.15 -19.70
CA GLY A 248 86.03 -38.53 -19.44
C GLY A 248 87.03 -39.10 -20.45
N ILE A 249 87.57 -38.29 -21.37
CA ILE A 249 88.41 -38.74 -22.50
C ILE A 249 89.70 -37.91 -22.61
N SER A 250 90.47 -37.81 -21.52
CA SER A 250 91.72 -37.03 -21.50
C SER A 250 92.81 -37.55 -20.55
N GLU A 251 92.86 -38.85 -20.26
CA GLU A 251 93.94 -39.46 -19.46
C GLU A 251 94.52 -40.72 -20.16
N ASP A 252 95.85 -40.79 -20.12
CA ASP A 252 96.81 -41.90 -20.32
C ASP A 252 96.96 -42.52 -21.74
N GLU A 253 98.03 -42.16 -22.47
CA GLU A 253 99.46 -42.63 -22.44
C GLU A 253 99.68 -43.80 -23.44
N ASP A 254 100.53 -43.73 -24.48
CA ASP A 254 101.99 -43.48 -24.62
C ASP A 254 102.92 -44.62 -24.13
N ALA A 255 104.12 -44.69 -24.76
CA ALA A 255 105.27 -45.58 -24.47
C ALA A 255 105.15 -47.10 -24.80
N GLU A 256 106.21 -47.84 -25.20
CA GLU A 256 107.45 -47.54 -25.96
C GLU A 256 108.17 -48.89 -26.32
N ASN A 257 108.97 -48.92 -27.40
CA ASN A 257 110.14 -49.82 -27.66
C ASN A 257 109.94 -51.37 -27.69
N GLU A 258 110.80 -52.23 -28.26
CA GLU A 258 112.08 -52.05 -28.97
C GLU A 258 112.31 -53.19 -30.02
N ASP A 259 113.10 -52.88 -31.07
CA ASP A 259 113.97 -53.72 -31.93
C ASP A 259 113.73 -55.19 -32.34
N GLY A 260 114.25 -55.54 -33.53
CA GLY A 260 114.91 -56.85 -33.69
C GLY A 260 114.65 -57.75 -34.92
N VAL A 261 114.77 -57.22 -36.16
CA VAL A 261 115.14 -57.98 -37.40
C VAL A 261 114.27 -59.18 -37.84
N GLY A 262 113.62 -59.09 -39.02
CA GLY A 262 112.99 -60.27 -39.65
C GLY A 262 112.06 -59.99 -40.83
N GLY A 263 112.59 -59.43 -41.93
CA GLY A 263 111.82 -59.07 -43.12
C GLY A 263 111.15 -60.27 -43.82
N GLY A 264 109.88 -60.53 -43.48
CA GLY A 264 109.05 -61.59 -44.09
C GLY A 264 107.83 -61.98 -43.26
N VAL A 265 107.92 -61.91 -41.93
CA VAL A 265 106.83 -62.32 -41.02
C VAL A 265 105.69 -61.28 -40.96
N TYR A 266 105.99 -60.00 -41.19
CA TYR A 266 105.04 -58.90 -41.02
C TYR A 266 103.82 -59.01 -41.94
N LYS A 267 103.96 -59.48 -43.18
CA LYS A 267 102.81 -59.61 -44.10
C LYS A 267 101.79 -60.64 -43.61
N LEU A 268 102.24 -61.82 -43.15
CA LEU A 268 101.34 -62.86 -42.62
C LEU A 268 100.70 -62.45 -41.29
N LYS A 269 101.44 -61.74 -40.42
CA LYS A 269 100.86 -61.18 -39.18
C LYS A 269 99.82 -60.11 -39.50
N TYR A 270 100.10 -59.21 -40.44
CA TYR A 270 99.15 -58.16 -40.86
C TYR A 270 97.87 -58.77 -41.46
N GLU A 271 97.97 -59.78 -42.32
CA GLU A 271 96.80 -60.48 -42.89
C GLU A 271 96.01 -61.30 -41.85
N ARG A 272 96.66 -61.85 -40.81
CA ARG A 272 95.97 -62.48 -39.68
C ARG A 272 95.24 -61.45 -38.83
N VAL A 273 95.95 -60.41 -38.36
CA VAL A 273 95.38 -59.34 -37.53
C VAL A 273 94.27 -58.60 -38.27
N ALA A 274 94.39 -58.38 -39.59
CA ALA A 274 93.31 -57.80 -40.40
C ALA A 274 92.06 -58.68 -40.45
N ARG A 275 92.19 -60.02 -40.56
CA ARG A 275 91.05 -60.95 -40.50
C ARG A 275 90.44 -61.06 -39.10
N GLU A 276 91.26 -61.01 -38.06
CA GLU A 276 90.80 -60.97 -36.66
C GLU A 276 90.09 -59.63 -36.35
N LEU A 277 90.58 -58.52 -36.92
CA LEU A 277 89.94 -57.20 -36.87
C LEU A 277 88.61 -57.18 -37.64
N GLU A 278 88.54 -57.79 -38.84
CA GLU A 278 87.27 -57.93 -39.57
C GLU A 278 86.26 -58.79 -38.80
N PHE A 279 86.68 -59.90 -38.21
CA PHE A 279 85.80 -60.77 -37.44
C PHE A 279 85.29 -60.10 -36.16
N THR A 280 86.16 -59.44 -35.40
CA THR A 280 85.77 -58.66 -34.21
C THR A 280 84.87 -57.49 -34.59
N LYS A 281 85.16 -56.77 -35.68
CA LYS A 281 84.30 -55.69 -36.20
C LYS A 281 82.92 -56.20 -36.61
N ARG A 282 82.81 -57.35 -37.30
CA ARG A 282 81.51 -57.96 -37.65
C ARG A 282 80.75 -58.40 -36.40
N ARG A 283 81.42 -59.03 -35.43
CA ARG A 283 80.78 -59.44 -34.16
C ARG A 283 80.27 -58.23 -33.37
N LEU A 284 81.06 -57.16 -33.27
CA LEU A 284 80.68 -55.92 -32.61
C LEU A 284 79.48 -55.28 -33.32
N HIS A 285 79.49 -55.26 -34.67
CA HIS A 285 78.39 -54.74 -35.47
C HIS A 285 77.09 -55.52 -35.23
N THR A 286 77.11 -56.86 -35.28
CA THR A 286 75.93 -57.68 -35.00
C THR A 286 75.44 -57.57 -33.55
N GLN A 287 76.35 -57.30 -32.60
CA GLN A 287 75.98 -57.04 -31.22
C GLN A 287 75.30 -55.68 -31.09
N HIS A 288 75.85 -54.62 -31.70
CA HIS A 288 75.22 -53.30 -31.74
C HIS A 288 73.86 -53.32 -32.46
N GLU A 289 73.69 -54.09 -33.53
CA GLU A 289 72.40 -54.29 -34.18
C GLU A 289 71.40 -54.96 -33.23
N HIS A 290 71.80 -56.02 -32.52
CA HIS A 290 70.92 -56.71 -31.58
C HIS A 290 70.56 -55.85 -30.35
N ASP A 291 71.53 -55.14 -29.78
CA ASP A 291 71.31 -54.21 -28.66
C ASP A 291 70.39 -53.06 -29.09
N LEU A 292 70.54 -52.55 -30.33
CA LEU A 292 69.65 -51.54 -30.91
C LEU A 292 68.23 -52.09 -31.13
N GLU A 293 68.07 -53.32 -31.62
CA GLU A 293 66.76 -53.99 -31.74
C GLU A 293 66.07 -54.14 -30.38
N GLN A 294 66.81 -54.56 -29.34
CA GLN A 294 66.28 -54.67 -27.98
C GLN A 294 65.87 -53.30 -27.42
N LEU A 295 66.69 -52.26 -27.60
CA LEU A 295 66.38 -50.90 -27.17
C LEU A 295 65.16 -50.32 -27.91
N VAL A 296 65.02 -50.57 -29.22
CA VAL A 296 63.84 -50.16 -30.00
C VAL A 296 62.58 -50.91 -29.54
N ALA A 297 62.68 -52.20 -29.24
CA ALA A 297 61.57 -52.99 -28.69
C ALA A 297 61.15 -52.51 -27.30
N LEU A 298 62.11 -52.22 -26.42
CA LEU A 298 61.87 -51.67 -25.08
C LEU A 298 61.25 -50.27 -25.16
N LYS A 299 61.79 -49.38 -26.01
CA LYS A 299 61.25 -48.05 -26.29
C LYS A 299 59.80 -48.12 -26.74
N LYS A 300 59.48 -48.99 -27.70
CA LYS A 300 58.11 -49.20 -28.18
C LYS A 300 57.17 -49.73 -27.10
N HIS A 301 57.66 -50.59 -26.20
CA HIS A 301 56.86 -51.09 -25.08
C HIS A 301 56.59 -50.02 -24.02
N LEU A 302 57.56 -49.13 -23.77
CA LEU A 302 57.40 -47.97 -22.88
C LEU A 302 56.48 -46.91 -23.49
N GLU A 303 56.58 -46.65 -24.80
CA GLU A 303 55.66 -45.78 -25.55
C GLU A 303 54.22 -46.28 -25.49
N MET A 304 54.01 -47.60 -25.62
CA MET A 304 52.68 -48.22 -25.49
C MET A 304 52.12 -48.04 -24.07
N LYS A 305 52.90 -48.39 -23.03
CA LYS A 305 52.50 -48.16 -21.62
C LYS A 305 52.21 -46.70 -21.29
N LEU A 306 52.95 -45.78 -21.89
CA LEU A 306 52.73 -44.35 -21.74
C LEU A 306 51.40 -43.93 -22.40
N SER A 307 51.09 -44.47 -23.59
CA SER A 307 49.79 -44.28 -24.25
C SER A 307 48.64 -44.81 -23.39
N ASP A 308 48.75 -46.06 -22.91
CA ASP A 308 47.74 -46.70 -22.06
C ASP A 308 47.47 -45.87 -20.79
N ALA A 309 48.53 -45.36 -20.14
CA ALA A 309 48.42 -44.50 -18.96
C ALA A 309 47.82 -43.11 -19.27
N TYR A 310 48.11 -42.54 -20.44
CA TYR A 310 47.45 -41.30 -20.89
C TYR A 310 45.96 -41.51 -21.16
N GLU A 311 45.58 -42.63 -21.78
CA GLU A 311 44.18 -43.00 -22.02
C GLU A 311 43.43 -43.18 -20.69
N GLU A 312 44.00 -43.92 -19.72
CA GLU A 312 43.41 -44.09 -18.39
C GLU A 312 43.22 -42.74 -17.65
N VAL A 313 44.20 -41.82 -17.72
CA VAL A 313 44.07 -40.47 -17.14
C VAL A 313 42.97 -39.65 -17.83
N VAL A 314 42.76 -39.82 -19.14
CA VAL A 314 41.65 -39.17 -19.87
C VAL A 314 40.31 -39.75 -19.44
N GLU A 315 40.18 -41.08 -19.31
CA GLU A 315 38.97 -41.73 -18.82
C GLU A 315 38.63 -41.30 -17.37
N GLN A 316 39.61 -41.32 -16.47
CA GLN A 316 39.44 -40.85 -15.09
C GLN A 316 39.00 -39.38 -15.03
N ARG A 317 39.54 -38.50 -15.90
CA ARG A 317 39.08 -37.10 -16.02
C ARG A 317 37.63 -37.01 -16.51
N GLN A 318 37.20 -37.85 -17.44
CA GLN A 318 35.79 -37.90 -17.86
C GLN A 318 34.88 -38.36 -16.71
N VAL A 319 35.27 -39.38 -15.95
CA VAL A 319 34.54 -39.85 -14.76
C VAL A 319 34.43 -38.75 -13.70
N VAL A 320 35.52 -38.04 -13.39
CA VAL A 320 35.47 -36.87 -12.48
C VAL A 320 34.55 -35.77 -13.02
N GLY A 321 34.57 -35.50 -14.34
CA GLY A 321 33.66 -34.55 -14.98
C GLY A 321 32.18 -34.98 -14.97
N GLN A 322 31.88 -36.28 -14.97
CA GLN A 322 30.53 -36.81 -14.77
C GLN A 322 30.10 -36.65 -13.30
N TRP A 323 30.96 -37.00 -12.33
CA TRP A 323 30.67 -36.83 -10.91
C TRP A 323 30.51 -35.36 -10.51
N LYS A 324 31.31 -34.43 -11.06
CA LYS A 324 31.15 -32.98 -10.84
C LYS A 324 29.78 -32.49 -11.33
N ARG A 325 29.35 -32.91 -12.53
CA ARG A 325 28.00 -32.60 -13.05
C ARG A 325 26.88 -33.20 -12.19
N LYS A 326 27.04 -34.45 -11.72
CA LYS A 326 26.07 -35.11 -10.84
C LYS A 326 25.98 -34.40 -9.48
N ALA A 327 27.11 -34.02 -8.88
CA ALA A 327 27.17 -33.26 -7.64
C ALA A 327 26.53 -31.87 -7.78
N GLN A 328 26.78 -31.17 -8.89
CA GLN A 328 26.12 -29.90 -9.19
C GLN A 328 24.60 -30.07 -9.31
N LYS A 329 24.14 -31.10 -10.05
CA LYS A 329 22.71 -31.40 -10.19
C LYS A 329 22.04 -31.68 -8.85
N MET A 330 22.65 -32.52 -8.01
CA MET A 330 22.16 -32.79 -6.64
C MET A 330 22.15 -31.53 -5.76
N THR A 331 23.10 -30.60 -5.97
CA THR A 331 23.17 -29.33 -5.23
C THR A 331 22.05 -28.38 -5.65
N ASN A 332 21.77 -28.29 -6.95
CA ASN A 332 20.64 -27.52 -7.47
C ASN A 332 19.31 -28.12 -6.98
N GLU A 333 19.11 -29.44 -7.13
CA GLU A 333 17.92 -30.14 -6.63
C GLU A 333 17.72 -29.96 -5.11
N MET A 334 18.80 -29.92 -4.32
CA MET A 334 18.74 -29.60 -2.88
C MET A 334 18.30 -28.15 -2.62
N ASN A 335 18.78 -27.19 -3.41
CA ASN A 335 18.38 -25.79 -3.27
C ASN A 335 16.92 -25.57 -3.68
N ASP A 336 16.47 -26.19 -4.78
CA ASP A 336 15.07 -26.18 -5.21
C ASP A 336 14.14 -26.76 -4.12
N LEU A 337 14.54 -27.88 -3.51
CA LEU A 337 13.81 -28.49 -2.39
C LEU A 337 13.81 -27.62 -1.11
N ARG A 338 14.86 -26.82 -0.87
CA ARG A 338 14.87 -25.83 0.23
C ARG A 338 13.90 -24.70 -0.03
N MET A 339 13.91 -24.13 -1.24
CA MET A 339 12.97 -23.08 -1.65
C MET A 339 11.51 -23.56 -1.54
N LEU A 340 11.22 -24.77 -2.03
CA LEU A 340 9.91 -25.41 -1.88
C LEU A 340 9.53 -25.62 -0.40
N LEU A 341 10.46 -26.04 0.45
CA LEU A 341 10.21 -26.20 1.89
C LEU A 341 9.95 -24.85 2.58
N GLU A 342 10.67 -23.80 2.22
CA GLU A 342 10.46 -22.44 2.73
C GLU A 342 9.11 -21.87 2.27
N GLU A 343 8.73 -22.07 1.00
CA GLU A 343 7.41 -21.69 0.47
C GLU A 343 6.27 -22.44 1.19
N GLN A 344 6.40 -23.76 1.38
CA GLN A 344 5.40 -24.54 2.12
C GLN A 344 5.33 -24.13 3.59
N ASN A 345 6.45 -23.81 4.24
CA ASN A 345 6.46 -23.27 5.60
C ASN A 345 5.82 -21.87 5.67
N ALA A 346 6.05 -20.99 4.69
CA ALA A 346 5.39 -19.69 4.60
C ALA A 346 3.88 -19.84 4.40
N ARG A 347 3.45 -20.76 3.52
CA ARG A 347 2.05 -21.12 3.29
C ARG A 347 1.40 -21.69 4.55
N ASN A 348 2.07 -22.59 5.26
CA ASN A 348 1.57 -23.19 6.50
C ASN A 348 1.44 -22.13 7.62
N ASN A 349 2.44 -21.27 7.79
CA ASN A 349 2.37 -20.11 8.70
C ASN A 349 1.21 -19.15 8.35
N LEU A 350 0.91 -18.94 7.07
CA LEU A 350 -0.24 -18.15 6.64
C LEU A 350 -1.57 -18.85 6.95
N LEU A 351 -1.64 -20.17 6.75
CA LEU A 351 -2.82 -20.97 7.10
C LEU A 351 -3.05 -21.00 8.62
N GLU A 352 -2.01 -21.18 9.44
CA GLU A 352 -2.13 -21.05 10.90
C GLU A 352 -2.61 -19.66 11.33
N LYS A 353 -2.08 -18.59 10.72
CA LYS A 353 -2.55 -17.22 10.99
C LYS A 353 -4.02 -17.02 10.61
N LYS A 354 -4.47 -17.62 9.49
CA LYS A 354 -5.88 -17.61 9.08
C LYS A 354 -6.76 -18.44 10.03
N GLN A 355 -6.31 -19.62 10.44
CA GLN A 355 -7.00 -20.47 11.40
C GLN A 355 -7.18 -19.76 12.74
N ARG A 356 -6.11 -19.20 13.32
CA ARG A 356 -6.18 -18.44 14.58
C ARG A 356 -7.11 -17.22 14.51
N LYS A 357 -7.23 -16.57 13.34
CA LYS A 357 -8.21 -15.50 13.10
C LYS A 357 -9.64 -16.05 13.05
N PHE A 358 -9.87 -17.10 12.29
CA PHE A 358 -11.16 -17.78 12.19
C PHE A 358 -11.64 -18.28 13.57
N ASP A 359 -10.76 -18.92 14.35
CA ASP A 359 -11.07 -19.39 15.70
C ASP A 359 -11.42 -18.21 16.64
N ALA A 360 -10.73 -17.07 16.52
CA ALA A 360 -11.03 -15.86 17.29
C ALA A 360 -12.36 -15.20 16.86
N GLU A 361 -12.67 -15.18 15.57
CA GLU A 361 -13.95 -14.71 15.03
C GLU A 361 -15.10 -15.62 15.49
N CYS A 362 -14.93 -16.94 15.43
CA CYS A 362 -15.87 -17.92 15.97
C CYS A 362 -16.10 -17.72 17.47
N GLN A 363 -15.04 -17.54 18.27
CA GLN A 363 -15.15 -17.26 19.70
C GLN A 363 -15.90 -15.95 19.96
N SER A 364 -15.57 -14.88 19.22
CA SER A 364 -16.25 -13.58 19.35
C SER A 364 -17.74 -13.66 18.98
N LEU A 365 -18.11 -14.43 17.96
CA LEU A 365 -19.50 -14.68 17.59
C LEU A 365 -20.22 -15.53 18.65
N GLN A 366 -19.54 -16.51 19.23
CA GLN A 366 -20.10 -17.34 20.30
C GLN A 366 -20.34 -16.54 21.59
N ASP A 367 -19.43 -15.64 21.93
CA ASP A 367 -19.58 -14.70 23.04
C ASP A 367 -20.67 -13.65 22.78
N ALA A 368 -20.80 -13.13 21.55
CA ALA A 368 -21.90 -12.26 21.17
C ALA A 368 -23.27 -12.96 21.30
N VAL A 369 -23.39 -14.21 20.82
CA VAL A 369 -24.60 -15.03 21.02
C VAL A 369 -24.88 -15.30 22.49
N ARG A 370 -23.84 -15.44 23.33
CA ARG A 370 -23.98 -15.59 24.79
C ARG A 370 -24.50 -14.31 25.45
N GLN A 371 -23.99 -13.15 25.06
CA GLN A 371 -24.46 -11.84 25.52
C GLN A 371 -25.92 -11.60 25.09
N GLU A 372 -26.26 -11.88 23.84
CA GLU A 372 -27.63 -11.71 23.31
C GLU A 372 -28.63 -12.62 24.03
N ARG A 373 -28.26 -13.87 24.35
CA ARG A 373 -29.09 -14.73 25.21
C ARG A 373 -29.30 -14.14 26.60
N GLN A 374 -28.26 -13.61 27.23
CA GLN A 374 -28.36 -12.97 28.55
C GLN A 374 -29.22 -11.70 28.52
N ALA A 375 -29.10 -10.88 27.46
CA ALA A 375 -29.94 -9.71 27.23
C ALA A 375 -31.41 -10.11 27.05
N LYS A 376 -31.69 -11.10 26.20
CA LYS A 376 -33.03 -11.66 25.99
C LYS A 376 -33.66 -12.20 27.28
N GLU A 377 -32.89 -12.86 28.14
CA GLU A 377 -33.39 -13.28 29.46
C GLU A 377 -33.63 -12.10 30.41
N ARG A 378 -32.82 -11.03 30.38
CA ARG A 378 -33.08 -9.81 31.16
C ARG A 378 -34.37 -9.14 30.71
N TYR A 379 -34.53 -8.90 29.41
CA TYR A 379 -35.75 -8.33 28.84
C TYR A 379 -36.98 -9.23 29.08
N GLY A 380 -36.80 -10.56 29.12
CA GLY A 380 -37.85 -11.50 29.53
C GLY A 380 -38.33 -11.23 30.97
N ARG A 381 -37.39 -11.17 31.93
CA ARG A 381 -37.68 -10.86 33.34
C ARG A 381 -38.29 -9.47 33.52
N GLU A 382 -37.76 -8.46 32.85
CA GLU A 382 -38.31 -7.09 32.87
C GLU A 382 -39.73 -7.05 32.29
N LYS A 383 -39.99 -7.74 31.18
CA LYS A 383 -41.33 -7.86 30.58
C LYS A 383 -42.30 -8.56 31.54
N ASP A 384 -41.87 -9.62 32.24
CA ASP A 384 -42.70 -10.32 33.22
C ASP A 384 -43.00 -9.44 34.47
N VAL A 385 -42.02 -8.63 34.94
CA VAL A 385 -42.22 -7.64 36.01
C VAL A 385 -43.20 -6.55 35.58
N LEU A 386 -43.00 -5.93 34.42
CA LEU A 386 -43.92 -4.92 33.87
C LEU A 386 -45.32 -5.47 33.64
N GLN A 387 -45.43 -6.76 33.27
CA GLN A 387 -46.71 -7.44 33.09
C GLN A 387 -47.41 -7.69 34.44
N ALA A 388 -46.67 -7.98 35.51
CA ALA A 388 -47.20 -8.04 36.88
C ALA A 388 -47.62 -6.66 37.41
N GLU A 389 -46.79 -5.63 37.24
CA GLU A 389 -47.11 -4.24 37.59
C GLU A 389 -48.38 -3.77 36.86
N LYS A 390 -48.49 -4.07 35.56
CA LYS A 390 -49.70 -3.81 34.77
C LYS A 390 -50.94 -4.43 35.42
N PHE A 391 -50.91 -5.72 35.78
CA PHE A 391 -52.05 -6.37 36.46
C PHE A 391 -52.39 -5.69 37.79
N THR A 392 -51.39 -5.30 38.60
CA THR A 392 -51.67 -4.57 39.85
C THR A 392 -52.29 -3.20 39.60
N LEU A 393 -51.84 -2.47 38.57
CA LEU A 393 -52.42 -1.18 38.19
C LEU A 393 -53.84 -1.34 37.65
N GLU A 394 -54.11 -2.33 36.78
CA GLU A 394 -55.46 -2.65 36.30
C GLU A 394 -56.41 -3.00 37.46
N GLN A 395 -55.93 -3.68 38.51
CA GLN A 395 -56.72 -3.96 39.71
C GLN A 395 -56.97 -2.71 40.55
N THR A 396 -55.96 -1.88 40.85
CA THR A 396 -56.17 -0.61 41.57
C THR A 396 -57.07 0.36 40.80
N LEU A 397 -57.06 0.32 39.46
CA LEU A 397 -57.96 1.08 38.60
C LEU A 397 -59.41 0.57 38.72
N ALA A 398 -59.62 -0.75 38.84
CA ALA A 398 -60.92 -1.33 39.08
C ALA A 398 -61.46 -0.94 40.47
N ASP A 399 -60.63 -1.07 41.51
CA ASP A 399 -60.99 -0.70 42.88
C ASP A 399 -61.36 0.78 42.99
N THR A 400 -60.56 1.68 42.40
CA THR A 400 -60.82 3.13 42.41
C THR A 400 -62.03 3.56 41.58
N ARG A 401 -62.42 2.79 40.55
CA ARG A 401 -63.69 2.99 39.83
C ARG A 401 -64.89 2.62 40.71
N LEU A 402 -64.80 1.50 41.42
CA LEU A 402 -65.84 1.05 42.37
C LEU A 402 -66.04 2.06 43.51
N ASP A 403 -64.95 2.63 44.03
CA ASP A 403 -64.96 3.75 44.98
C ASP A 403 -65.56 5.05 44.42
N LEU A 404 -65.41 5.30 43.10
CA LEU A 404 -66.00 6.45 42.41
C LEU A 404 -67.51 6.26 42.27
N GLU A 405 -67.95 5.11 41.73
CA GLU A 405 -69.36 4.73 41.57
C GLU A 405 -70.11 4.85 42.90
N PHE A 406 -69.55 4.32 43.99
CA PHE A 406 -70.13 4.45 45.34
C PHE A 406 -70.25 5.91 45.84
N LYS A 407 -69.30 6.79 45.47
CA LYS A 407 -69.37 8.22 45.81
C LYS A 407 -70.36 8.98 44.93
N GLU A 408 -70.52 8.59 43.66
CA GLU A 408 -71.51 9.16 42.75
C GLU A 408 -72.93 8.79 43.19
N GLU A 409 -73.19 7.54 43.58
CA GLU A 409 -74.47 7.13 44.19
C GLU A 409 -74.78 7.94 45.46
N LYS A 410 -73.78 8.15 46.32
CA LYS A 410 -73.93 8.93 47.55
C LYS A 410 -74.15 10.42 47.29
N LEU A 411 -73.50 10.99 46.28
CA LEU A 411 -73.78 12.36 45.82
C LEU A 411 -75.21 12.47 45.27
N ALA A 412 -75.67 11.48 44.51
CA ALA A 412 -77.03 11.45 43.99
C ALA A 412 -78.10 11.27 45.10
N SER A 413 -77.80 10.60 46.21
CA SER A 413 -78.70 10.59 47.40
C SER A 413 -78.76 11.97 48.05
N LEU A 414 -77.60 12.57 48.32
CA LEU A 414 -77.51 13.89 48.96
C LEU A 414 -78.12 15.00 48.09
N GLN A 415 -78.06 14.89 46.76
CA GLN A 415 -78.74 15.79 45.84
C GLN A 415 -80.26 15.65 45.92
N ARG A 416 -80.78 14.41 46.02
CA ARG A 416 -82.22 14.16 46.24
C ARG A 416 -82.70 14.73 47.58
N GLU A 417 -81.93 14.52 48.65
CA GLU A 417 -82.20 15.09 49.98
C GLU A 417 -82.18 16.63 49.96
N LEU A 418 -81.30 17.24 49.14
CA LEU A 418 -81.25 18.70 48.95
C LEU A 418 -82.45 19.23 48.15
N GLU A 419 -82.86 18.51 47.10
CA GLU A 419 -84.04 18.83 46.27
C GLU A 419 -85.33 18.76 47.09
N GLU A 420 -85.49 17.75 47.94
CA GLU A 420 -86.64 17.63 48.87
C GLU A 420 -86.71 18.78 49.89
N MET A 421 -85.58 19.39 50.25
CA MET A 421 -85.50 20.49 51.22
C MET A 421 -85.65 21.89 50.60
N THR A 422 -85.72 22.04 49.27
CA THR A 422 -85.68 23.37 48.61
C THR A 422 -87.04 23.95 48.18
N PHE A 423 -88.16 23.26 48.43
CA PHE A 423 -89.49 23.77 48.04
C PHE A 423 -90.09 24.74 49.09
N GLY A 424 -89.58 25.97 49.11
CA GLY A 424 -89.76 26.92 50.23
C GLY A 424 -90.11 28.38 49.91
N GLY A 425 -90.72 28.69 48.76
CA GLY A 425 -91.40 29.98 48.49
C GLY A 425 -90.53 31.19 48.14
N GLY A 426 -90.91 31.90 47.07
CA GLY A 426 -90.23 33.10 46.55
C GLY A 426 -91.17 33.99 45.72
N THR A 427 -91.04 35.30 45.84
CA THR A 427 -92.04 36.32 45.40
C THR A 427 -91.79 36.90 44.00
N GLU A 428 -92.76 37.64 43.44
CA GLU A 428 -92.77 38.09 42.03
C GLU A 428 -91.54 38.87 41.53
N GLU A 429 -90.75 39.50 42.40
CA GLU A 429 -89.46 40.11 42.00
C GLU A 429 -88.44 39.06 41.54
N GLU A 430 -88.42 37.89 42.18
CA GLU A 430 -87.60 36.76 41.75
C GLU A 430 -88.02 36.29 40.37
N PHE A 431 -89.30 36.33 40.02
CA PHE A 431 -89.77 35.91 38.69
C PHE A 431 -89.21 36.81 37.57
N ALA A 432 -89.05 38.12 37.81
CA ALA A 432 -88.44 39.06 36.87
C ALA A 432 -86.91 38.96 36.80
N GLN A 433 -86.28 38.49 37.89
CA GLN A 433 -84.83 38.24 37.95
C GLN A 433 -84.49 36.88 37.34
N LEU A 434 -85.32 35.86 37.58
CA LEU A 434 -85.31 34.54 36.94
C LEU A 434 -85.59 34.63 35.44
N ARG A 435 -86.48 35.51 34.96
CA ARG A 435 -86.67 35.70 33.51
C ARG A 435 -85.43 36.30 32.83
N ARG A 436 -84.75 37.24 33.49
CA ARG A 436 -83.47 37.78 33.01
C ARG A 436 -82.35 36.74 33.09
N SER A 437 -82.26 36.01 34.20
CA SER A 437 -81.31 34.90 34.36
C SER A 437 -81.56 33.81 33.32
N LYS A 438 -82.82 33.46 33.05
CA LYS A 438 -83.23 32.48 32.04
C LYS A 438 -82.80 32.91 30.65
N ASN A 439 -83.15 34.12 30.22
CA ASN A 439 -82.75 34.62 28.89
C ASN A 439 -81.22 34.73 28.75
N GLU A 440 -80.51 35.08 29.84
CA GLU A 440 -79.05 35.11 29.86
C GLU A 440 -78.43 33.70 29.85
N THR A 441 -79.07 32.69 30.47
CA THR A 441 -78.65 31.28 30.36
C THR A 441 -79.02 30.67 29.01
N GLU A 442 -80.14 31.05 28.39
CA GLU A 442 -80.51 30.61 27.04
C GLU A 442 -79.56 31.22 26.00
N ARG A 443 -79.18 32.51 26.16
CA ARG A 443 -78.13 33.13 25.35
C ARG A 443 -76.79 32.41 25.51
N ARG A 444 -76.36 32.13 26.74
CA ARG A 444 -75.11 31.39 27.01
C ARG A 444 -75.15 29.94 26.55
N ALA A 445 -76.29 29.27 26.63
CA ALA A 445 -76.45 27.91 26.11
C ALA A 445 -76.29 27.91 24.59
N LYS A 446 -76.87 28.91 23.91
CA LYS A 446 -76.74 29.06 22.46
C LYS A 446 -75.34 29.46 22.01
N GLU A 447 -74.69 30.36 22.74
CA GLU A 447 -73.27 30.68 22.55
C GLU A 447 -72.38 29.45 22.80
N GLN A 448 -72.76 28.56 23.73
CA GLN A 448 -72.07 27.28 23.95
C GLN A 448 -72.37 26.23 22.87
N GLU A 449 -73.57 26.21 22.28
CA GLU A 449 -73.85 25.40 21.08
C GLU A 449 -73.03 25.87 19.88
N GLU A 450 -72.95 27.19 19.66
CA GLU A 450 -72.12 27.78 18.60
C GLU A 450 -70.61 27.53 18.84
N GLU A 451 -70.11 27.66 20.08
CA GLU A 451 -68.75 27.26 20.46
C GLU A 451 -68.50 25.74 20.25
N LEU A 452 -69.49 24.88 20.52
CA LEU A 452 -69.38 23.43 20.31
C LEU A 452 -69.36 23.05 18.83
N ASP A 453 -70.15 23.72 17.98
CA ASP A 453 -70.13 23.53 16.53
C ASP A 453 -68.81 24.03 15.90
N GLU A 454 -68.27 25.17 16.36
CA GLU A 454 -66.94 25.65 15.94
C GLU A 454 -65.83 24.67 16.37
N MET A 455 -65.90 24.15 17.60
CA MET A 455 -64.96 23.15 18.11
C MET A 455 -65.08 21.82 17.35
N ALA A 456 -66.29 21.39 16.98
CA ALA A 456 -66.51 20.22 16.13
C ALA A 456 -65.92 20.41 14.72
N GLY A 457 -66.07 21.60 14.14
CA GLY A 457 -65.43 21.98 12.87
C GLY A 457 -63.90 21.98 12.95
N GLN A 458 -63.32 22.50 14.04
CA GLN A 458 -61.87 22.42 14.27
C GLN A 458 -61.39 20.97 14.45
N ILE A 459 -62.15 20.13 15.16
CA ILE A 459 -61.85 18.69 15.30
C ILE A 459 -61.83 18.02 13.93
N GLN A 460 -62.83 18.23 13.07
CA GLN A 460 -62.82 17.67 11.70
C GLN A 460 -61.62 18.14 10.86
N LEU A 461 -61.23 19.41 10.96
CA LEU A 461 -60.05 19.95 10.28
C LEU A 461 -58.75 19.31 10.81
N LEU A 462 -58.63 19.14 12.12
CA LEU A 462 -57.49 18.46 12.75
C LEU A 462 -57.45 16.97 12.41
N GLU A 463 -58.60 16.29 12.31
CA GLU A 463 -58.69 14.91 11.85
C GLU A 463 -58.29 14.75 10.37
N GLN A 464 -58.69 15.67 9.48
CA GLN A 464 -58.21 15.68 8.10
C GLN A 464 -56.70 15.97 7.99
N ALA A 465 -56.18 16.88 8.83
CA ALA A 465 -54.75 17.18 8.88
C ALA A 465 -53.95 15.97 9.41
N LYS A 466 -54.45 15.31 10.46
CA LYS A 466 -53.91 14.06 11.00
C LYS A 466 -53.91 12.96 9.93
N LEU A 467 -55.02 12.74 9.23
CA LEU A 467 -55.12 11.76 8.14
C LEU A 467 -54.11 12.03 7.01
N ARG A 468 -53.88 13.30 6.65
CA ARG A 468 -52.82 13.66 5.70
C ARG A 468 -51.44 13.31 6.24
N LEU A 469 -51.13 13.64 7.49
CA LEU A 469 -49.85 13.34 8.13
C LEU A 469 -49.60 11.83 8.27
N GLU A 470 -50.61 11.07 8.67
CA GLU A 470 -50.57 9.60 8.74
C GLU A 470 -50.36 9.00 7.34
N MET A 471 -51.07 9.49 6.32
CA MET A 471 -50.89 9.02 4.94
C MET A 471 -49.49 9.35 4.41
N THR A 472 -48.93 10.54 4.69
CA THR A 472 -47.55 10.88 4.31
C THR A 472 -46.49 10.10 5.08
N LEU A 473 -46.73 9.79 6.36
CA LEU A 473 -45.86 8.87 7.11
C LEU A 473 -45.89 7.46 6.51
N GLU A 474 -47.06 7.00 6.07
CA GLU A 474 -47.21 5.67 5.49
C GLU A 474 -46.63 5.58 4.06
N THR A 475 -46.64 6.66 3.27
CA THR A 475 -45.88 6.73 2.01
C THR A 475 -44.38 6.75 2.26
N MET A 476 -43.88 7.58 3.18
CA MET A 476 -42.45 7.61 3.54
C MET A 476 -41.97 6.25 4.07
N ARG A 477 -42.80 5.53 4.85
CA ARG A 477 -42.52 4.15 5.29
C ARG A 477 -42.50 3.15 4.13
N LYS A 478 -43.38 3.30 3.13
CA LYS A 478 -43.35 2.47 1.91
C LYS A 478 -42.11 2.73 1.07
N GLU A 479 -41.72 3.99 0.90
CA GLU A 479 -40.51 4.38 0.16
C GLU A 479 -39.26 3.89 0.86
N ALA A 480 -39.10 4.10 2.18
CA ALA A 480 -37.97 3.56 2.94
C ALA A 480 -37.88 2.02 2.92
N ARG A 481 -39.03 1.31 2.93
CA ARG A 481 -39.05 -0.16 2.73
C ARG A 481 -38.63 -0.55 1.33
N ARG A 482 -39.11 0.15 0.30
CA ARG A 482 -38.75 -0.10 -1.10
C ARG A 482 -37.26 0.17 -1.36
N GLU A 483 -36.72 1.25 -0.82
CA GLU A 483 -35.30 1.61 -0.93
C GLU A 483 -34.41 0.62 -0.17
N SER A 484 -34.86 0.10 0.98
CA SER A 484 -34.19 -1.02 1.64
C SER A 484 -34.19 -2.27 0.75
N GLN A 485 -35.34 -2.65 0.18
CA GLN A 485 -35.43 -3.80 -0.72
C GLN A 485 -34.55 -3.64 -1.97
N GLN A 486 -34.50 -2.44 -2.59
CA GLN A 486 -33.59 -2.19 -3.71
C GLN A 486 -32.12 -2.33 -3.32
N ARG A 487 -31.71 -1.83 -2.14
CA ARG A 487 -30.35 -2.04 -1.64
C ARG A 487 -30.05 -3.52 -1.33
N ASP A 488 -31.02 -4.27 -0.83
CA ASP A 488 -30.87 -5.71 -0.59
C ASP A 488 -30.76 -6.48 -1.92
N GLU A 489 -31.57 -6.13 -2.93
CA GLU A 489 -31.51 -6.65 -4.31
C GLU A 489 -30.16 -6.33 -4.99
N GLU A 490 -29.67 -5.09 -4.88
CA GLU A 490 -28.35 -4.67 -5.38
C GLU A 490 -27.21 -5.44 -4.69
N LEU A 491 -27.29 -5.67 -3.38
CA LEU A 491 -26.32 -6.48 -2.64
C LEU A 491 -26.36 -7.96 -3.06
N GLU A 492 -27.55 -8.52 -3.32
CA GLU A 492 -27.67 -9.87 -3.88
C GLU A 492 -27.12 -9.95 -5.31
N GLU A 493 -27.31 -8.93 -6.15
CA GLU A 493 -26.73 -8.89 -7.49
C GLU A 493 -25.20 -8.82 -7.44
N VAL A 494 -24.62 -7.95 -6.59
CA VAL A 494 -23.17 -7.86 -6.38
C VAL A 494 -22.60 -9.18 -5.85
N ARG A 495 -23.27 -9.83 -4.88
CA ARG A 495 -22.86 -11.17 -4.39
C ARG A 495 -22.97 -12.24 -5.47
N GLY A 496 -24.02 -12.21 -6.29
CA GLY A 496 -24.21 -13.11 -7.42
C GLY A 496 -23.14 -12.92 -8.50
N ASN A 497 -22.76 -11.68 -8.80
CA ASN A 497 -21.69 -11.37 -9.75
C ASN A 497 -20.30 -11.74 -9.20
N GLY A 498 -20.06 -11.55 -7.90
CA GLY A 498 -18.89 -12.08 -7.21
C GLY A 498 -18.80 -13.61 -7.30
N TYR A 499 -19.91 -14.32 -7.06
CA TYR A 499 -19.98 -15.78 -7.15
C TYR A 499 -19.77 -16.29 -8.59
N LYS A 500 -20.33 -15.63 -9.61
CA LYS A 500 -20.05 -15.92 -11.02
C LYS A 500 -18.56 -15.73 -11.35
N LYS A 501 -17.93 -14.67 -10.83
CA LYS A 501 -16.50 -14.40 -11.06
C LYS A 501 -15.59 -15.43 -10.35
N ILE A 502 -15.96 -15.87 -9.15
CA ILE A 502 -15.29 -16.99 -8.46
C ILE A 502 -15.38 -18.26 -9.32
N LYS A 503 -16.57 -18.64 -9.78
CA LYS A 503 -16.74 -19.80 -10.68
C LYS A 503 -15.97 -19.71 -11.99
N ALA A 504 -15.86 -18.51 -12.58
CA ALA A 504 -15.06 -18.30 -13.78
C ALA A 504 -13.56 -18.51 -13.50
N LEU A 505 -13.05 -18.04 -12.35
CA LEU A 505 -11.67 -18.26 -11.91
C LEU A 505 -11.41 -19.71 -11.52
N GLU A 506 -12.37 -20.41 -10.92
CA GLU A 506 -12.30 -21.86 -10.64
C GLU A 506 -12.21 -22.65 -11.94
N CYS A 507 -13.06 -22.34 -12.93
CA CYS A 507 -13.03 -22.97 -14.25
C CYS A 507 -11.71 -22.68 -14.99
N GLN A 508 -11.18 -21.45 -14.91
CA GLN A 508 -9.85 -21.13 -15.45
C GLN A 508 -8.73 -21.91 -14.77
N LEU A 509 -8.80 -22.10 -13.45
CA LEU A 509 -7.82 -22.90 -12.71
C LEU A 509 -7.88 -24.39 -13.12
N GLU A 510 -9.07 -24.92 -13.38
CA GLU A 510 -9.26 -26.27 -13.92
C GLU A 510 -8.66 -26.39 -15.33
N THR A 511 -8.93 -25.44 -16.25
CA THR A 511 -8.35 -25.48 -17.61
C THR A 511 -6.82 -25.36 -17.59
N GLU A 512 -6.25 -24.47 -16.77
CA GLU A 512 -4.79 -24.35 -16.59
C GLU A 512 -4.18 -25.66 -16.03
N HIS A 513 -4.91 -26.37 -15.17
CA HIS A 513 -4.47 -27.67 -14.66
C HIS A 513 -4.53 -28.76 -15.74
N GLU A 514 -5.57 -28.77 -16.57
CA GLU A 514 -5.70 -29.68 -17.72
C GLU A 514 -4.60 -29.42 -18.77
N GLU A 515 -4.36 -28.16 -19.14
CA GLU A 515 -3.31 -27.72 -20.07
C GLU A 515 -1.91 -28.06 -19.54
N ARG A 516 -1.61 -27.76 -18.27
CA ARG A 516 -0.35 -28.19 -17.62
C ARG A 516 -0.17 -29.71 -17.68
N THR A 517 -1.25 -30.48 -17.51
CA THR A 517 -1.20 -31.95 -17.59
C THR A 517 -1.04 -32.42 -19.04
N LEU A 518 -1.57 -31.69 -20.02
CA LEU A 518 -1.33 -31.94 -21.45
C LEU A 518 0.14 -31.70 -21.80
N LEU A 519 0.69 -30.55 -21.44
CA LEU A 519 2.09 -30.17 -21.66
C LEU A 519 3.07 -31.14 -20.98
N LEU A 520 2.74 -31.68 -19.80
CA LEU A 520 3.54 -32.74 -19.16
C LEU A 520 3.52 -34.06 -19.96
N ARG A 521 2.38 -34.43 -20.56
CA ARG A 521 2.32 -35.61 -21.45
C ARG A 521 3.12 -35.38 -22.73
N GLU A 522 3.01 -34.20 -23.33
CA GLU A 522 3.79 -33.82 -24.51
C GLU A 522 5.29 -33.76 -24.23
N LYS A 523 5.70 -33.22 -23.08
CA LYS A 523 7.09 -33.28 -22.60
C LYS A 523 7.58 -34.72 -22.53
N HIS A 524 6.83 -35.63 -21.90
CA HIS A 524 7.22 -37.05 -21.84
C HIS A 524 7.17 -37.77 -23.20
N GLU A 525 6.35 -37.29 -24.14
CA GLU A 525 6.32 -37.74 -25.54
C GLU A 525 7.60 -37.30 -26.28
N LEU A 526 8.02 -36.05 -26.09
CA LEU A 526 9.26 -35.50 -26.65
C LEU A 526 10.50 -36.14 -26.03
N GLU A 527 10.54 -36.35 -24.71
CA GLU A 527 11.62 -37.09 -24.02
C GLU A 527 11.77 -38.52 -24.56
N ARG A 528 10.64 -39.23 -24.79
CA ARG A 528 10.66 -40.56 -25.43
C ARG A 528 11.15 -40.51 -26.87
N ARG A 529 10.73 -39.50 -27.66
CA ARG A 529 11.22 -39.32 -29.04
C ARG A 529 12.73 -39.03 -29.06
N LEU A 530 13.21 -38.18 -28.15
CA LEU A 530 14.63 -37.84 -28.04
C LEU A 530 15.46 -39.07 -27.67
N SER A 531 15.06 -39.84 -26.65
CA SER A 531 15.68 -41.14 -26.33
C SER A 531 15.68 -42.10 -27.53
N SER A 532 14.60 -42.17 -28.31
CA SER A 532 14.54 -43.04 -29.49
C SER A 532 15.44 -42.57 -30.64
N MET A 533 15.78 -41.28 -30.70
CA MET A 533 16.77 -40.74 -31.63
C MET A 533 18.19 -40.98 -31.13
N GLU A 534 18.46 -40.81 -29.84
CA GLU A 534 19.75 -41.14 -29.23
C GLU A 534 20.11 -42.63 -29.38
N ASP A 535 19.12 -43.53 -29.28
CA ASP A 535 19.32 -44.96 -29.53
C ASP A 535 19.56 -45.28 -31.02
N ARG A 536 18.95 -44.54 -31.95
CA ARG A 536 19.26 -44.66 -33.39
C ARG A 536 20.68 -44.17 -33.69
N ASP A 537 21.05 -43.00 -33.20
CA ASP A 537 22.39 -42.43 -33.28
C ASP A 537 23.47 -43.40 -32.74
N ARG A 538 23.16 -44.18 -31.71
CA ARG A 538 24.05 -45.24 -31.21
C ARG A 538 24.18 -46.40 -32.20
N VAL A 539 23.06 -46.91 -32.70
CA VAL A 539 23.05 -48.01 -33.70
C VAL A 539 23.77 -47.59 -34.99
N ASP A 540 23.59 -46.35 -35.43
CA ASP A 540 24.25 -45.81 -36.62
C ASP A 540 25.77 -45.64 -36.38
N ARG A 541 26.21 -45.17 -35.20
CA ARG A 541 27.64 -45.17 -34.83
C ARG A 541 28.24 -46.57 -34.77
N ASP A 542 27.55 -47.54 -34.18
CA ASP A 542 27.99 -48.94 -34.14
C ASP A 542 28.14 -49.52 -35.57
N ALA A 543 27.23 -49.16 -36.48
CA ALA A 543 27.30 -49.53 -37.89
C ALA A 543 28.46 -48.83 -38.63
N GLU A 544 28.68 -47.54 -38.40
CA GLU A 544 29.82 -46.78 -38.93
C GLU A 544 31.16 -47.30 -38.40
N GLU A 545 31.25 -47.72 -37.14
CA GLU A 545 32.43 -48.35 -36.57
C GLU A 545 32.70 -49.71 -37.20
N ALA A 546 31.67 -50.55 -37.37
CA ALA A 546 31.78 -51.82 -38.07
C ALA A 546 32.25 -51.63 -39.53
N LEU A 547 31.71 -50.63 -40.23
CA LEU A 547 32.15 -50.22 -41.58
C LEU A 547 33.60 -49.72 -41.58
N ASN A 548 34.00 -48.88 -40.63
CA ASN A 548 35.36 -48.41 -40.47
C ASN A 548 36.34 -49.54 -40.20
N GLN A 549 35.98 -50.53 -39.36
CA GLN A 549 36.80 -51.72 -39.16
C GLN A 549 36.95 -52.54 -40.45
N LYS A 550 35.88 -52.67 -41.25
CA LYS A 550 35.94 -53.34 -42.57
C LYS A 550 36.87 -52.58 -43.53
N LEU A 551 36.70 -51.26 -43.66
CA LEU A 551 37.55 -50.40 -44.48
C LEU A 551 39.02 -50.45 -44.02
N ARG A 552 39.30 -50.48 -42.70
CA ARG A 552 40.65 -50.67 -42.15
C ARG A 552 41.24 -52.05 -42.51
N ARG A 553 40.44 -53.12 -42.55
CA ARG A 553 40.89 -54.45 -43.02
C ARG A 553 41.22 -54.43 -44.51
N ASP A 554 40.38 -53.80 -45.33
CA ASP A 554 40.60 -53.72 -46.78
C ASP A 554 41.75 -52.78 -47.14
N LEU A 555 41.94 -51.67 -46.42
CA LEU A 555 43.10 -50.77 -46.56
C LEU A 555 44.43 -51.50 -46.27
N ARG A 556 44.45 -52.48 -45.35
CA ARG A 556 45.63 -53.32 -45.11
C ARG A 556 45.92 -54.23 -46.31
N LYS A 557 44.90 -54.80 -46.95
CA LYS A 557 45.05 -55.59 -48.19
C LYS A 557 45.59 -54.73 -49.34
N TYR A 558 45.01 -53.54 -49.54
CA TYR A 558 45.48 -52.60 -50.57
C TYR A 558 46.89 -52.07 -50.30
N LYS A 559 47.28 -51.84 -49.04
CA LYS A 559 48.66 -51.48 -48.68
C LYS A 559 49.66 -52.61 -48.95
N ALA A 560 49.26 -53.88 -48.86
CA ALA A 560 50.11 -55.01 -49.27
C ALA A 560 50.29 -55.04 -50.80
N LEU A 561 49.19 -54.95 -51.56
CA LEU A 561 49.20 -54.84 -53.03
C LEU A 561 50.02 -53.64 -53.54
N LEU A 562 49.96 -52.50 -52.85
CA LEU A 562 50.76 -51.32 -53.20
C LEU A 562 52.26 -51.58 -53.00
N LYS A 563 52.65 -52.38 -52.01
CA LYS A 563 54.05 -52.74 -51.73
C LYS A 563 54.62 -53.71 -52.79
N ASP A 564 53.78 -54.61 -53.30
CA ASP A 564 54.12 -55.49 -54.43
C ASP A 564 54.20 -54.70 -55.75
N ALA A 565 53.37 -53.66 -55.93
CA ALA A 565 53.49 -52.75 -57.08
C ALA A 565 54.74 -51.83 -56.98
N GLN A 566 55.11 -51.39 -55.78
CA GLN A 566 56.27 -50.54 -55.54
C GLN A 566 57.60 -51.26 -55.87
N THR A 567 57.70 -52.55 -55.60
CA THR A 567 58.90 -53.35 -55.95
C THR A 567 59.04 -53.64 -57.45
N GLN A 568 58.00 -53.46 -58.27
CA GLN A 568 58.09 -53.53 -59.74
C GLN A 568 58.50 -52.19 -60.39
N LEU A 569 58.35 -51.06 -59.69
CA LEU A 569 58.62 -49.72 -60.21
C LEU A 569 60.08 -49.24 -60.07
N GLU A 570 60.94 -49.96 -59.36
CA GLU A 570 62.35 -49.60 -59.16
C GLU A 570 63.27 -49.92 -60.34
N ARG A 571 62.78 -50.56 -61.42
CA ARG A 571 63.62 -51.03 -62.55
C ARG A 571 63.77 -50.09 -63.74
N LEU A 572 63.08 -48.95 -63.81
CA LEU A 572 63.13 -48.06 -64.99
C LEU A 572 63.20 -46.56 -64.62
N LYS A 573 64.39 -45.96 -64.71
CA LYS A 573 64.60 -44.50 -64.75
C LYS A 573 65.76 -44.11 -65.68
N ALA A 574 65.41 -43.52 -66.82
CA ALA A 574 66.18 -42.65 -67.73
C ALA A 574 65.21 -42.30 -68.88
N ASP A 575 65.17 -41.12 -69.53
CA ASP A 575 65.94 -39.88 -69.41
C ASP A 575 65.04 -38.69 -69.87
N THR A 576 65.48 -37.43 -69.78
CA THR A 576 64.72 -36.26 -70.29
C THR A 576 65.31 -35.72 -71.61
N PRO A 577 64.50 -35.10 -72.51
CA PRO A 577 64.54 -33.63 -72.57
C PRO A 577 63.27 -32.89 -73.08
N GLY A 578 63.09 -31.66 -72.61
CA GLY A 578 63.07 -30.50 -73.53
C GLY A 578 61.75 -29.88 -74.03
N LYS A 579 60.58 -30.53 -73.94
CA LYS A 579 59.30 -29.91 -74.41
C LYS A 579 58.13 -29.94 -73.44
N THR A 580 58.11 -30.85 -72.46
CA THR A 580 57.10 -30.88 -71.39
C THR A 580 57.20 -29.70 -70.43
N LEU A 581 58.42 -29.20 -70.18
CA LEU A 581 58.65 -28.10 -69.23
C LEU A 581 57.93 -26.80 -69.62
N ILE A 582 57.84 -26.46 -70.92
CA ILE A 582 57.14 -25.26 -71.39
C ILE A 582 55.62 -25.41 -71.22
N ARG A 583 55.07 -26.63 -71.39
CA ARG A 583 53.65 -26.90 -71.11
C ARG A 583 53.37 -26.90 -69.60
N GLN A 584 54.27 -27.46 -68.79
CA GLN A 584 54.17 -27.40 -67.33
C GLN A 584 54.26 -25.97 -66.81
N LEU A 585 55.13 -25.12 -67.35
CA LEU A 585 55.20 -23.70 -66.97
C LEU A 585 53.96 -22.91 -67.39
N ARG A 586 53.30 -23.26 -68.51
CA ARG A 586 51.99 -22.68 -68.87
C ARG A 586 50.87 -23.15 -67.95
N ASN A 587 50.77 -24.46 -67.70
CA ASN A 587 49.82 -24.99 -66.73
C ASN A 587 50.05 -24.42 -65.32
N GLN A 588 51.31 -24.26 -64.88
CA GLN A 588 51.65 -23.61 -63.61
C GLN A 588 51.31 -22.11 -63.59
N LEU A 589 51.32 -21.43 -64.74
CA LEU A 589 50.86 -20.05 -64.84
C LEU A 589 49.33 -19.97 -64.76
N GLU A 590 48.60 -20.82 -65.48
CA GLU A 590 47.13 -20.92 -65.40
C GLU A 590 46.67 -21.34 -63.98
N ASP A 591 47.36 -22.31 -63.36
CA ASP A 591 47.13 -22.72 -61.98
C ASP A 591 47.40 -21.56 -61.01
N ALA A 592 48.49 -20.81 -61.19
CA ALA A 592 48.82 -19.63 -60.37
C ALA A 592 47.85 -18.46 -60.59
N GLU A 593 47.33 -18.25 -61.80
CA GLU A 593 46.30 -17.26 -62.12
C GLU A 593 44.94 -17.65 -61.52
N SER A 594 44.59 -18.93 -61.56
CA SER A 594 43.39 -19.45 -60.87
C SER A 594 43.51 -19.31 -59.34
N ALA A 595 44.68 -19.62 -58.77
CA ALA A 595 44.98 -19.44 -57.36
C ALA A 595 44.98 -17.96 -56.96
N ARG A 596 45.47 -17.05 -57.81
CA ARG A 596 45.38 -15.60 -57.63
C ARG A 596 43.93 -15.11 -57.68
N SER A 597 43.10 -15.66 -58.57
CA SER A 597 41.67 -15.32 -58.65
C SER A 597 40.91 -15.79 -57.41
N LEU A 598 41.18 -17.01 -56.94
CA LEU A 598 40.65 -17.53 -55.67
C LEU A 598 41.13 -16.71 -54.46
N ALA A 599 42.41 -16.34 -54.41
CA ALA A 599 42.95 -15.49 -53.35
C ALA A 599 42.37 -14.06 -53.37
N MET A 600 42.14 -13.47 -54.55
CA MET A 600 41.45 -12.17 -54.66
C MET A 600 40.00 -12.26 -54.18
N LYS A 601 39.26 -13.32 -54.52
CA LYS A 601 37.90 -13.56 -54.00
C LYS A 601 37.90 -13.76 -52.49
N ALA A 602 38.81 -14.55 -51.95
CA ALA A 602 38.98 -14.74 -50.51
C ALA A 602 39.38 -13.44 -49.78
N ARG A 603 40.14 -12.56 -50.44
CA ARG A 603 40.45 -11.23 -49.91
C ARG A 603 39.23 -10.32 -49.92
N GLN A 604 38.42 -10.35 -50.98
CA GLN A 604 37.18 -9.57 -51.07
C GLN A 604 36.12 -10.03 -50.06
N THR A 605 36.01 -11.35 -49.79
CA THR A 605 35.14 -11.83 -48.71
C THR A 605 35.65 -11.41 -47.34
N ALA A 606 36.96 -11.51 -47.08
CA ALA A 606 37.55 -11.03 -45.82
C ALA A 606 37.46 -9.51 -45.64
N GLU A 607 37.55 -8.72 -46.73
CA GLU A 607 37.30 -7.26 -46.72
C GLU A 607 35.83 -6.96 -46.41
N ALA A 608 34.88 -7.71 -46.99
CA ALA A 608 33.46 -7.57 -46.69
C ALA A 608 33.13 -7.95 -45.23
N GLU A 609 33.60 -9.11 -44.76
CA GLU A 609 33.49 -9.57 -43.38
C GLU A 609 34.09 -8.55 -42.40
N LEU A 610 35.23 -7.92 -42.72
CA LEU A 610 35.80 -6.85 -41.92
C LEU A 610 34.89 -5.63 -41.83
N THR A 611 34.29 -5.19 -42.95
CA THR A 611 33.35 -4.05 -42.94
C THR A 611 32.05 -4.37 -42.19
N GLU A 612 31.57 -5.62 -42.26
CA GLU A 612 30.40 -6.08 -41.51
C GLU A 612 30.69 -6.13 -40.00
N VAL A 613 31.86 -6.65 -39.60
CA VAL A 613 32.31 -6.64 -38.19
C VAL A 613 32.52 -5.22 -37.67
N GLN A 614 33.01 -4.28 -38.49
CA GLN A 614 33.11 -2.87 -38.13
C GLN A 614 31.73 -2.23 -37.92
N ALA A 615 30.78 -2.46 -38.82
CA ALA A 615 29.40 -1.98 -38.66
C ALA A 615 28.72 -2.56 -37.40
N MET A 616 28.91 -3.86 -37.14
CA MET A 616 28.43 -4.53 -35.93
C MET A 616 29.08 -3.99 -34.64
N PHE A 617 30.36 -3.61 -34.69
CA PHE A 617 31.06 -2.97 -33.58
C PHE A 617 30.48 -1.57 -33.28
N ASP A 618 30.29 -0.74 -34.31
CA ASP A 618 29.73 0.60 -34.14
C ASP A 618 28.27 0.56 -33.65
N GLU A 619 27.48 -0.40 -34.12
CA GLU A 619 26.11 -0.64 -33.65
C GLU A 619 26.11 -1.10 -32.18
N SER A 620 27.01 -2.03 -31.82
CA SER A 620 27.18 -2.49 -30.44
C SER A 620 27.64 -1.35 -29.52
N HIS A 621 28.53 -0.46 -29.99
CA HIS A 621 29.00 0.69 -29.23
C HIS A 621 27.88 1.74 -29.03
N ARG A 622 27.04 1.98 -30.04
CA ARG A 622 25.85 2.84 -29.88
C ARG A 622 24.86 2.23 -28.89
N ALA A 623 24.50 0.96 -29.05
CA ALA A 623 23.62 0.25 -28.12
C ALA A 623 24.16 0.21 -26.68
N ARG A 624 25.49 0.14 -26.50
CA ARG A 624 26.16 0.25 -25.19
C ARG A 624 25.96 1.65 -24.59
N ASN A 625 26.20 2.72 -25.35
CA ASN A 625 26.02 4.09 -24.87
C ASN A 625 24.55 4.36 -24.50
N ASP A 626 23.60 3.94 -25.34
CA ASP A 626 22.16 4.07 -25.07
C ASP A 626 21.72 3.27 -23.82
N ALA A 627 22.38 2.15 -23.53
CA ALA A 627 22.17 1.39 -22.30
C ALA A 627 22.79 2.08 -21.07
N GLU A 628 23.96 2.72 -21.23
CA GLU A 628 24.64 3.49 -20.18
C GLU A 628 23.87 4.78 -19.83
N GLU A 629 23.32 5.49 -20.81
CA GLU A 629 22.44 6.64 -20.58
C GLU A 629 21.13 6.25 -19.88
N ARG A 630 20.50 5.14 -20.27
CA ARG A 630 19.32 4.59 -19.59
C ARG A 630 19.63 4.14 -18.16
N ALA A 631 20.78 3.52 -17.92
CA ALA A 631 21.21 3.17 -16.56
C ALA A 631 21.46 4.41 -15.70
N ASN A 632 22.02 5.47 -16.27
CA ASN A 632 22.22 6.75 -15.59
C ASN A 632 20.90 7.50 -15.34
N ALA A 633 19.89 7.37 -16.20
CA ALA A 633 18.53 7.86 -15.95
C ALA A 633 17.90 7.11 -14.77
N ALA A 634 17.80 5.78 -14.85
CA ALA A 634 17.26 4.95 -13.77
C ALA A 634 17.99 5.15 -12.43
N HIS A 635 19.28 5.49 -12.43
CA HIS A 635 20.01 5.85 -11.21
C HIS A 635 19.58 7.18 -10.57
N ARG A 636 19.15 8.17 -11.35
CA ARG A 636 18.56 9.43 -10.84
C ARG A 636 17.15 9.17 -10.35
N ASP A 637 16.33 8.50 -11.14
CA ASP A 637 14.95 8.16 -10.80
C ASP A 637 14.90 7.37 -9.48
N ARG A 638 15.80 6.38 -9.31
CA ARG A 638 15.96 5.64 -8.05
C ARG A 638 16.40 6.52 -6.87
N ALA A 639 17.22 7.55 -7.10
CA ALA A 639 17.64 8.48 -6.04
C ALA A 639 16.50 9.43 -5.62
N GLU A 640 15.66 9.85 -6.58
CA GLU A 640 14.46 10.66 -6.32
C GLU A 640 13.39 9.83 -5.59
N LEU A 641 13.13 8.60 -6.03
CA LEU A 641 12.24 7.65 -5.34
C LEU A 641 12.74 7.32 -3.92
N GLN A 642 14.04 7.13 -3.72
CA GLN A 642 14.63 6.92 -2.39
C GLN A 642 14.38 8.11 -1.45
N ALA A 643 14.58 9.34 -1.93
CA ALA A 643 14.28 10.54 -1.15
C ALA A 643 12.78 10.68 -0.85
N GLN A 644 11.92 10.30 -1.80
CA GLN A 644 10.46 10.30 -1.62
C GLN A 644 10.02 9.22 -0.61
N ILE A 645 10.68 8.07 -0.55
CA ILE A 645 10.46 7.04 0.49
C ILE A 645 10.85 7.58 1.86
N GLU A 646 12.01 8.24 1.99
CA GLU A 646 12.46 8.84 3.25
C GLU A 646 11.47 9.90 3.78
N GLU A 647 10.98 10.80 2.92
CA GLU A 647 9.91 11.76 3.28
C GLU A 647 8.61 11.06 3.69
N ASN A 648 8.21 9.99 2.99
CA ASN A 648 7.03 9.20 3.33
C ASN A 648 7.17 8.44 4.67
N GLU A 649 8.37 7.95 5.01
CA GLU A 649 8.66 7.34 6.31
C GLU A 649 8.61 8.38 7.45
N GLU A 650 9.05 9.61 7.20
CA GLU A 650 8.89 10.72 8.14
C GLU A 650 7.42 11.11 8.34
N GLU A 651 6.64 11.28 7.26
CA GLU A 651 5.17 11.50 7.31
C GLU A 651 4.47 10.40 8.12
N LEU A 652 4.79 9.13 7.84
CA LEU A 652 4.22 7.98 8.55
C LEU A 652 4.66 7.96 10.03
N GLY A 653 5.91 8.33 10.31
CA GLY A 653 6.43 8.50 11.66
C GLY A 653 5.69 9.58 12.45
N GLU A 654 5.33 10.69 11.81
CA GLU A 654 4.45 11.72 12.40
C GLU A 654 3.03 11.22 12.64
N LEU A 655 2.44 10.55 11.65
CA LEU A 655 1.08 10.03 11.74
C LEU A 655 0.97 8.99 12.86
N MET A 656 1.97 8.11 13.00
CA MET A 656 2.07 7.13 14.09
C MET A 656 2.27 7.79 15.46
N LYS A 657 2.99 8.92 15.55
CA LYS A 657 3.06 9.74 16.78
C LYS A 657 1.68 10.33 17.13
N LYS A 658 0.95 10.89 16.14
CA LYS A 658 -0.40 11.45 16.31
C LYS A 658 -1.41 10.37 16.73
N TYR A 659 -1.42 9.22 16.06
CA TYR A 659 -2.23 8.06 16.43
C TYR A 659 -1.89 7.51 17.83
N SER A 660 -0.60 7.44 18.19
CA SER A 660 -0.20 7.06 19.56
C SER A 660 -0.70 8.05 20.61
N ALA A 661 -0.79 9.34 20.29
CA ALA A 661 -1.33 10.36 21.18
C ALA A 661 -2.85 10.24 21.35
N THR A 662 -3.61 10.08 20.26
CA THR A 662 -5.08 9.92 20.32
C THR A 662 -5.48 8.62 21.01
N VAL A 663 -4.78 7.50 20.76
CA VAL A 663 -5.02 6.23 21.48
C VAL A 663 -4.72 6.36 22.98
N LYS A 664 -3.68 7.10 23.39
CA LYS A 664 -3.43 7.40 24.81
C LYS A 664 -4.55 8.24 25.41
N GLN A 665 -5.00 9.27 24.70
CA GLN A 665 -6.11 10.11 25.16
C GLN A 665 -7.40 9.30 25.34
N LEU A 666 -7.78 8.50 24.35
CA LEU A 666 -9.01 7.69 24.39
C LEU A 666 -8.95 6.63 25.50
N ASN A 667 -7.77 6.05 25.77
CA ASN A 667 -7.56 5.16 26.92
C ASN A 667 -7.73 5.90 28.26
N THR A 668 -7.17 7.12 28.40
CA THR A 668 -7.41 7.94 29.61
C THR A 668 -8.87 8.33 29.79
N GLU A 669 -9.59 8.63 28.70
CA GLU A 669 -11.02 8.91 28.74
C GLU A 669 -11.84 7.67 29.13
N GLN A 670 -11.49 6.48 28.64
CA GLN A 670 -12.14 5.23 29.02
C GLN A 670 -11.92 4.85 30.50
N ILE A 671 -10.73 5.11 31.04
CA ILE A 671 -10.47 4.98 32.49
C ILE A 671 -11.32 5.97 33.30
N ASN A 672 -11.42 7.23 32.85
CA ASN A 672 -12.24 8.24 33.51
C ASN A 672 -13.74 7.86 33.53
N VAL A 673 -14.24 7.20 32.49
CA VAL A 673 -15.62 6.68 32.42
C VAL A 673 -15.83 5.53 33.39
N SER A 674 -14.95 4.52 33.42
CA SER A 674 -15.11 3.38 34.34
C SER A 674 -15.00 3.79 35.82
N GLU A 675 -14.15 4.76 36.13
CA GLU A 675 -14.10 5.40 37.45
C GLU A 675 -15.39 6.16 37.80
N ALA A 676 -16.06 6.78 36.82
CA ALA A 676 -17.31 7.48 37.03
C ALA A 676 -18.47 6.50 37.31
N GLU A 677 -18.53 5.38 36.58
CA GLU A 677 -19.49 4.30 36.81
C GLU A 677 -19.34 3.67 38.21
N PHE A 678 -18.10 3.36 38.62
CA PHE A 678 -17.83 2.83 39.96
C PHE A 678 -18.32 3.77 41.07
N LYS A 679 -18.02 5.07 40.96
CA LYS A 679 -18.47 6.10 41.91
C LYS A 679 -19.98 6.30 41.91
N LEU A 680 -20.65 6.04 40.78
CA LEU A 680 -22.11 6.10 40.69
C LEU A 680 -22.75 4.98 41.51
N ASN A 681 -22.26 3.74 41.35
CA ASN A 681 -22.70 2.58 42.11
C ASN A 681 -22.48 2.75 43.64
N GLU A 682 -21.34 3.29 44.05
CA GLU A 682 -21.04 3.59 45.46
C GLU A 682 -22.02 4.63 46.04
N MET A 683 -22.29 5.72 45.31
CA MET A 683 -23.25 6.75 45.71
C MET A 683 -24.70 6.24 45.78
N GLU A 684 -25.07 5.22 44.99
CA GLU A 684 -26.38 4.57 45.09
C GLU A 684 -26.51 3.69 46.33
N ALA A 685 -25.43 2.99 46.73
CA ALA A 685 -25.40 2.22 47.97
C ALA A 685 -25.51 3.13 49.20
N GLU A 686 -24.75 4.24 49.25
CA GLU A 686 -24.87 5.25 50.32
C GLU A 686 -26.27 5.86 50.40
N ARG A 687 -26.88 6.17 49.25
CA ARG A 687 -28.25 6.71 49.18
C ARG A 687 -29.26 5.75 49.81
N ASN A 688 -29.08 4.45 49.62
CA ASN A 688 -29.99 3.44 50.17
C ASN A 688 -29.81 3.33 51.70
N ASN A 689 -28.58 3.27 52.20
CA ASN A 689 -28.27 3.25 53.64
C ASN A 689 -28.81 4.51 54.38
N LEU A 690 -28.67 5.70 53.78
CA LEU A 690 -29.23 6.93 54.35
C LEU A 690 -30.77 6.95 54.41
N LYS A 691 -31.47 6.23 53.52
CA LYS A 691 -32.94 6.09 53.61
C LYS A 691 -33.36 5.26 54.81
N GLU A 692 -32.64 4.19 55.12
CA GLU A 692 -32.89 3.34 56.29
C GLU A 692 -32.68 4.12 57.60
N GLN A 693 -31.60 4.90 57.69
CA GLN A 693 -31.33 5.75 58.86
C GLN A 693 -32.39 6.84 59.09
N VAL A 694 -32.95 7.42 58.01
CA VAL A 694 -34.04 8.41 58.12
C VAL A 694 -35.31 7.76 58.66
N ALA A 695 -35.66 6.55 58.21
CA ALA A 695 -36.81 5.81 58.72
C ALA A 695 -36.68 5.47 60.21
N GLU A 696 -35.49 5.06 60.67
CA GLU A 696 -35.26 4.81 62.10
C GLU A 696 -35.36 6.09 62.95
N LEU A 697 -34.83 7.22 62.46
CA LEU A 697 -34.90 8.49 63.18
C LEU A 697 -36.34 9.04 63.27
N GLN A 698 -37.17 8.82 62.25
CA GLN A 698 -38.59 9.17 62.30
C GLN A 698 -39.33 8.33 63.37
N HIS A 699 -39.09 7.02 63.40
CA HIS A 699 -39.65 6.15 64.46
C HIS A 699 -39.17 6.54 65.87
N ARG A 700 -37.97 7.11 66.03
CA ARG A 700 -37.48 7.63 67.32
C ARG A 700 -38.13 8.96 67.72
N LEU A 701 -38.48 9.82 66.75
CA LEU A 701 -39.12 11.11 67.01
C LEU A 701 -40.55 10.91 67.54
N ASP A 702 -41.34 10.06 66.89
CA ASP A 702 -42.72 9.74 67.29
C ASP A 702 -42.83 9.20 68.74
N ASN A 703 -41.77 8.58 69.25
CA ASN A 703 -41.70 8.07 70.63
C ASN A 703 -41.41 9.17 71.68
N VAL A 704 -40.79 10.29 71.29
CA VAL A 704 -40.41 11.37 72.21
C VAL A 704 -41.52 12.41 72.38
N GLU A 705 -42.39 12.58 71.38
CA GLU A 705 -43.47 13.57 71.41
C GLU A 705 -44.61 13.23 72.40
N ASN A 706 -44.60 12.04 73.02
CA ASN A 706 -45.67 11.55 73.89
C ASN A 706 -45.59 11.96 75.39
N LEU A 707 -44.60 12.74 75.85
CA LEU A 707 -44.43 13.04 77.30
C LEU A 707 -44.01 14.48 77.66
N GLY A 708 -44.96 15.28 78.18
CA GLY A 708 -44.70 16.32 79.20
C GLY A 708 -44.68 17.79 78.76
N ASP A 709 -45.47 18.65 79.42
CA ASP A 709 -45.69 20.07 79.10
C ASP A 709 -44.65 21.03 79.76
N PRO A 710 -43.92 21.90 79.01
CA PRO A 710 -42.81 22.73 79.52
C PRO A 710 -43.05 24.25 79.50
N SER A 711 -44.31 24.72 79.56
CA SER A 711 -44.75 26.10 79.24
C SER A 711 -43.84 27.27 79.69
N MET A 712 -43.44 27.38 80.97
CA MET A 712 -42.68 28.56 81.43
C MET A 712 -41.17 28.51 81.10
N ALA A 713 -40.56 27.31 81.08
CA ALA A 713 -39.18 27.12 80.63
C ALA A 713 -39.06 27.37 79.11
N MET A 714 -40.11 27.04 78.36
CA MET A 714 -40.17 27.26 76.92
C MET A 714 -40.06 28.75 76.57
N MET A 715 -40.66 29.68 77.33
CA MET A 715 -40.67 31.12 77.00
C MET A 715 -39.26 31.75 77.03
N SER A 716 -38.50 31.54 78.12
CA SER A 716 -37.14 32.08 78.26
C SER A 716 -36.17 31.41 77.30
N LYS A 717 -36.22 30.08 77.20
CA LYS A 717 -35.36 29.30 76.30
C LYS A 717 -35.66 29.64 74.83
N ARG A 718 -36.91 29.95 74.47
CA ARG A 718 -37.31 30.43 73.14
C ARG A 718 -36.75 31.81 72.83
N LEU A 719 -36.57 32.71 73.80
CA LEU A 719 -35.94 34.02 73.57
C LEU A 719 -34.42 33.91 73.44
N GLU A 720 -33.73 33.13 74.27
CA GLU A 720 -32.30 32.84 74.07
C GLU A 720 -32.04 32.10 72.76
N LEU A 721 -32.88 31.11 72.42
CA LEU A 721 -32.83 30.44 71.12
C LEU A 721 -33.12 31.43 70.00
N ARG A 722 -34.03 32.41 70.16
CA ARG A 722 -34.26 33.44 69.14
C ARG A 722 -33.03 34.31 68.91
N THR A 723 -32.35 34.71 69.97
CA THR A 723 -31.12 35.51 69.87
C THR A 723 -30.01 34.72 69.20
N LYS A 724 -29.75 33.47 69.64
CA LYS A 724 -28.76 32.58 69.00
C LYS A 724 -29.15 32.16 67.58
N GLU A 725 -30.44 32.02 67.28
CA GLU A 725 -30.97 31.78 65.92
C GLU A 725 -30.73 32.99 65.02
N LEU A 726 -30.85 34.22 65.54
CA LEU A 726 -30.58 35.46 64.81
C LEU A 726 -29.08 35.71 64.63
N GLU A 727 -28.26 35.45 65.65
CA GLU A 727 -26.79 35.51 65.57
C GLU A 727 -26.27 34.46 64.59
N SER A 728 -26.70 33.19 64.72
CA SER A 728 -26.33 32.13 63.78
C SER A 728 -26.85 32.41 62.36
N ARG A 729 -28.02 33.03 62.19
CA ARG A 729 -28.48 33.50 60.87
C ARG A 729 -27.64 34.65 60.33
N LEU A 730 -27.18 35.56 61.17
CA LEU A 730 -26.32 36.67 60.76
C LEU A 730 -24.92 36.15 60.36
N GLU A 731 -24.33 35.24 61.12
CA GLU A 731 -23.09 34.55 60.76
C GLU A 731 -23.26 33.71 59.50
N LEU A 732 -24.39 32.99 59.36
CA LEU A 732 -24.71 32.25 58.15
C LEU A 732 -24.84 33.21 56.95
N GLU A 733 -25.48 34.37 57.10
CA GLU A 733 -25.61 35.36 56.02
C GLU A 733 -24.30 36.10 55.71
N GLN A 734 -23.44 36.32 56.70
CA GLN A 734 -22.08 36.80 56.43
C GLN A 734 -21.25 35.73 55.70
N ALA A 735 -21.40 34.45 56.06
CA ALA A 735 -20.74 33.34 55.38
C ALA A 735 -21.33 33.04 53.98
N THR A 736 -22.64 33.20 53.76
CA THR A 736 -23.25 33.10 52.43
C THR A 736 -22.77 34.27 51.56
N ARG A 737 -22.76 35.49 52.10
CA ARG A 737 -22.28 36.70 51.42
C ARG A 737 -20.81 36.59 51.03
N ALA A 738 -19.92 36.22 51.95
CA ALA A 738 -18.51 36.00 51.64
C ALA A 738 -18.31 34.89 50.59
N ARG A 739 -19.10 33.81 50.64
CA ARG A 739 -19.11 32.76 49.60
C ARG A 739 -19.62 33.28 48.24
N LEU A 740 -20.62 34.16 48.24
CA LEU A 740 -21.16 34.80 47.03
C LEU A 740 -20.17 35.80 46.45
N GLU A 741 -19.47 36.60 47.27
CA GLU A 741 -18.41 37.52 46.85
C GLU A 741 -17.23 36.75 46.22
N VAL A 742 -16.83 35.60 46.79
CA VAL A 742 -15.84 34.69 46.18
C VAL A 742 -16.36 34.04 44.88
N GLN A 743 -17.66 33.71 44.79
CA GLN A 743 -18.24 33.22 43.53
C GLN A 743 -18.28 34.31 42.46
N VAL A 744 -18.64 35.54 42.82
CA VAL A 744 -18.63 36.71 41.93
C VAL A 744 -17.22 37.00 41.42
N ASN A 745 -16.20 36.96 42.28
CA ASN A 745 -14.82 37.15 41.85
C ASN A 745 -14.34 36.03 40.92
N ARG A 746 -14.68 34.76 41.19
CA ARG A 746 -14.40 33.66 40.25
C ARG A 746 -15.14 33.80 38.92
N HIS A 747 -16.37 34.31 38.93
CA HIS A 747 -17.10 34.59 37.69
C HIS A 747 -16.52 35.77 36.92
N LYS A 748 -15.96 36.80 37.60
CA LYS A 748 -15.18 37.86 36.96
C LYS A 748 -13.89 37.31 36.33
N GLU A 749 -13.10 36.53 37.07
CA GLU A 749 -11.90 35.86 36.53
C GLU A 749 -12.23 34.95 35.34
N ALA A 750 -13.37 34.25 35.36
CA ALA A 750 -13.84 33.43 34.25
C ALA A 750 -14.29 34.27 33.06
N LEU A 751 -14.96 35.40 33.28
CA LEU A 751 -15.33 36.35 32.24
C LEU A 751 -14.10 37.01 31.60
N GLU A 752 -13.11 37.41 32.39
CA GLU A 752 -11.83 37.94 31.89
C GLU A 752 -11.08 36.90 31.05
N LYS A 753 -11.06 35.63 31.48
CA LYS A 753 -10.48 34.52 30.69
C LYS A 753 -11.23 34.29 29.39
N LEU A 754 -12.56 34.19 29.41
CA LEU A 754 -13.38 34.06 28.20
C LEU A 754 -13.22 35.27 27.27
N GLN A 755 -13.11 36.48 27.82
CA GLN A 755 -12.88 37.69 27.03
C GLN A 755 -11.48 37.70 26.39
N ASN A 756 -10.46 37.20 27.09
CA ASN A 756 -9.12 36.97 26.53
C ASN A 756 -9.13 35.87 25.45
N GLU A 757 -9.87 34.78 25.65
CA GLU A 757 -10.05 33.73 24.63
C GLU A 757 -10.76 34.25 23.38
N VAL A 758 -11.77 35.11 23.54
CA VAL A 758 -12.46 35.79 22.43
C VAL A 758 -11.52 36.76 21.69
N THR A 759 -10.69 37.54 22.39
CA THR A 759 -9.72 38.44 21.70
C THR A 759 -8.62 37.65 21.00
N GLN A 760 -8.13 36.55 21.59
CA GLN A 760 -7.21 35.63 20.91
C GLN A 760 -7.86 34.96 19.69
N SER A 761 -9.12 34.54 19.78
CA SER A 761 -9.85 33.94 18.66
C SER A 761 -9.96 34.92 17.49
N LYS A 762 -10.36 36.17 17.76
CA LYS A 762 -10.38 37.25 16.76
C LYS A 762 -9.01 37.54 16.15
N MET A 763 -7.93 37.45 16.94
CA MET A 763 -6.57 37.63 16.42
C MET A 763 -6.14 36.47 15.50
N ARG A 764 -6.49 35.22 15.83
CA ARG A 764 -6.28 34.05 14.96
C ARG A 764 -7.11 34.16 13.67
N GLU A 765 -8.36 34.59 13.76
CA GLU A 765 -9.23 34.82 12.61
C GLU A 765 -8.65 35.88 11.67
N MET A 766 -8.18 37.02 12.21
CA MET A 766 -7.52 38.07 11.42
C MET A 766 -6.24 37.56 10.74
N GLN A 767 -5.42 36.77 11.44
CA GLN A 767 -4.24 36.13 10.85
C GLN A 767 -4.61 35.16 9.73
N ALA A 768 -5.66 34.34 9.90
CA ALA A 768 -6.16 33.43 8.87
C ALA A 768 -6.68 34.20 7.64
N GLN A 769 -7.43 35.30 7.85
CA GLN A 769 -7.87 36.17 6.75
C GLN A 769 -6.69 36.78 5.98
N ASP A 770 -5.60 37.18 6.65
CA ASP A 770 -4.42 37.70 5.97
C ASP A 770 -3.61 36.62 5.23
N VAL A 771 -3.60 35.38 5.71
CA VAL A 771 -3.08 34.23 4.96
C VAL A 771 -3.93 33.96 3.71
N ILE A 772 -5.26 34.00 3.83
CA ILE A 772 -6.18 33.87 2.69
C ILE A 772 -5.98 34.98 1.65
N LYS A 773 -5.80 36.24 2.07
CA LYS A 773 -5.50 37.36 1.14
C LYS A 773 -4.16 37.14 0.42
N LYS A 774 -3.14 36.59 1.09
CA LYS A 774 -1.84 36.27 0.49
C LYS A 774 -1.95 35.12 -0.52
N SER A 775 -2.65 34.03 -0.19
CA SER A 775 -2.86 32.92 -1.13
C SER A 775 -3.73 33.34 -2.33
N GLN A 776 -4.77 34.16 -2.12
CA GLN A 776 -5.56 34.77 -3.21
C GLN A 776 -4.77 35.77 -4.07
N LYS A 777 -3.69 36.36 -3.55
CA LYS A 777 -2.75 37.12 -4.38
C LYS A 777 -1.88 36.16 -5.22
N SER A 778 -1.22 35.20 -4.58
CA SER A 778 -0.39 34.20 -5.28
C SER A 778 -1.18 33.46 -6.39
N LEU A 779 -2.44 33.08 -6.14
CA LEU A 779 -3.31 32.47 -7.15
C LEU A 779 -3.68 33.40 -8.31
N ARG A 780 -3.60 34.73 -8.16
CA ARG A 780 -3.75 35.68 -9.26
C ARG A 780 -2.44 35.81 -10.03
N ASP A 781 -1.33 36.00 -9.31
CA ASP A 781 0.02 36.09 -9.89
C ASP A 781 0.31 34.83 -10.77
N MET A 782 0.05 33.62 -10.25
CA MET A 782 0.15 32.35 -11.00
C MET A 782 -0.80 32.23 -12.21
N ARG A 783 -2.00 32.83 -12.14
CA ARG A 783 -2.93 32.87 -13.29
C ARG A 783 -2.41 33.81 -14.37
N GLU A 784 -1.87 34.96 -14.00
CA GLU A 784 -1.26 35.91 -14.94
C GLU A 784 -0.04 35.29 -15.63
N GLU A 785 0.80 34.56 -14.89
CA GLU A 785 1.91 33.77 -15.46
C GLU A 785 1.42 32.69 -16.43
N PHE A 786 0.38 31.92 -16.08
CA PHE A 786 -0.21 30.92 -16.97
C PHE A 786 -0.73 31.55 -18.29
N HIS A 787 -1.41 32.70 -18.22
CA HIS A 787 -1.90 33.40 -19.42
C HIS A 787 -0.74 33.96 -20.27
N ALA A 788 0.35 34.41 -19.63
CA ALA A 788 1.55 34.84 -20.32
C ALA A 788 2.27 33.68 -21.04
N VAL A 789 2.37 32.50 -20.40
CA VAL A 789 2.94 31.29 -21.01
C VAL A 789 2.06 30.81 -22.17
N SER A 790 0.74 30.72 -21.98
CA SER A 790 -0.21 30.32 -23.03
C SER A 790 -0.18 31.27 -24.25
N SER A 791 0.00 32.58 -24.03
CA SER A 791 0.19 33.54 -25.13
C SER A 791 1.50 33.29 -25.91
N ARG A 792 2.61 33.01 -25.21
CA ARG A 792 3.90 32.67 -25.85
C ARG A 792 3.84 31.34 -26.62
N GLU A 793 3.10 30.35 -26.10
CA GLU A 793 2.83 29.09 -26.81
C GLU A 793 2.05 29.36 -28.10
N GLN A 794 0.99 30.15 -28.03
CA GLN A 794 0.18 30.52 -29.20
C GLN A 794 0.99 31.30 -30.24
N GLU A 795 1.87 32.23 -29.83
CA GLU A 795 2.84 32.88 -30.71
C GLU A 795 3.85 31.90 -31.33
N SER A 796 4.26 30.88 -30.59
CA SER A 796 5.18 29.86 -31.10
C SER A 796 4.48 28.95 -32.11
N LEU A 797 3.21 28.62 -31.89
CA LEU A 797 2.37 27.87 -32.82
C LEU A 797 2.07 28.64 -34.11
N THR A 798 1.86 29.96 -34.07
CA THR A 798 1.71 30.77 -35.30
C THR A 798 3.04 30.86 -36.06
N ARG A 799 4.17 31.13 -35.38
CA ARG A 799 5.50 31.12 -36.00
C ARG A 799 5.84 29.77 -36.65
N ARG A 800 5.50 28.63 -36.02
CA ARG A 800 5.66 27.30 -36.62
C ARG A 800 4.86 27.18 -37.92
N LYS A 801 3.57 27.52 -37.91
CA LYS A 801 2.70 27.46 -39.10
C LYS A 801 3.20 28.34 -40.25
N ASP A 802 3.78 29.50 -39.94
CA ASP A 802 4.33 30.40 -40.95
C ASP A 802 5.69 29.93 -41.49
N LEU A 803 6.47 29.16 -40.72
CA LEU A 803 7.65 28.44 -41.21
C LEU A 803 7.26 27.24 -42.07
N GLU A 804 6.24 26.47 -41.68
CA GLU A 804 5.72 25.33 -42.46
C GLU A 804 5.24 25.76 -43.85
N LYS A 805 4.46 26.85 -43.95
CA LYS A 805 4.08 27.44 -45.24
C LYS A 805 5.27 27.88 -46.10
N LYS A 806 6.35 28.37 -45.48
CA LYS A 806 7.58 28.72 -46.22
C LYS A 806 8.29 27.49 -46.75
N VAL A 807 8.33 26.39 -45.98
CA VAL A 807 8.86 25.11 -46.45
C VAL A 807 8.02 24.60 -47.64
N GLU A 808 6.69 24.56 -47.50
CA GLU A 808 5.76 24.17 -48.58
C GLU A 808 5.95 25.02 -49.85
N GLN A 809 6.13 26.34 -49.71
CA GLN A 809 6.46 27.22 -50.82
C GLN A 809 7.80 26.84 -51.47
N MET A 810 8.88 26.72 -50.70
CA MET A 810 10.22 26.36 -51.22
C MET A 810 10.24 24.96 -51.87
N GLU A 811 9.44 24.01 -51.36
CA GLU A 811 9.26 22.70 -51.98
C GLU A 811 8.52 22.79 -53.31
N SER A 812 7.49 23.64 -53.42
CA SER A 812 6.79 23.89 -54.67
C SER A 812 7.66 24.56 -55.73
N GLU A 813 8.49 25.54 -55.34
CA GLU A 813 9.48 26.19 -56.20
C GLU A 813 10.57 25.21 -56.63
N GLY A 814 11.06 24.37 -55.71
CA GLY A 814 12.01 23.29 -56.01
C GLY A 814 11.44 22.20 -56.93
N ALA A 815 10.14 21.91 -56.83
CA ALA A 815 9.45 21.00 -57.76
C ALA A 815 9.28 21.60 -59.15
N ALA A 816 8.97 22.90 -59.25
CA ALA A 816 8.94 23.63 -60.51
C ALA A 816 10.31 23.62 -61.21
N LEU A 817 11.38 24.01 -60.49
CA LEU A 817 12.75 24.01 -61.02
C LEU A 817 13.22 22.61 -61.48
N LYS A 818 12.81 21.53 -60.79
CA LYS A 818 13.08 20.15 -61.22
C LYS A 818 12.35 19.79 -62.53
N ASN A 819 11.14 20.31 -62.74
CA ASN A 819 10.40 20.09 -63.98
C ASN A 819 10.97 20.93 -65.14
N ASP A 820 11.38 22.18 -64.88
CA ASP A 820 12.08 23.01 -65.86
C ASP A 820 13.41 22.38 -66.27
N LEU A 821 14.17 21.80 -65.33
CA LEU A 821 15.40 21.06 -65.62
C LEU A 821 15.11 19.82 -66.47
N ARG A 822 14.05 19.05 -66.20
CA ARG A 822 13.64 17.92 -67.06
C ARG A 822 13.27 18.39 -68.47
N LEU A 823 12.54 19.49 -68.61
CA LEU A 823 12.20 20.07 -69.90
C LEU A 823 13.43 20.57 -70.66
N ALA A 824 14.43 21.12 -69.97
CA ALA A 824 15.70 21.52 -70.57
C ALA A 824 16.51 20.30 -71.02
N LEU A 825 16.59 19.23 -70.20
CA LEU A 825 17.24 17.97 -70.56
C LEU A 825 16.54 17.28 -71.74
N GLN A 826 15.20 17.27 -71.78
CA GLN A 826 14.45 16.75 -72.91
C GLN A 826 14.78 17.53 -74.19
N ARG A 827 14.80 18.87 -74.15
CA ARG A 827 15.20 19.68 -75.31
C ARG A 827 16.64 19.43 -75.76
N ILE A 828 17.55 19.13 -74.82
CA ILE A 828 18.94 18.74 -75.17
C ILE A 828 18.93 17.39 -75.88
N ALA A 829 18.18 16.41 -75.38
CA ALA A 829 18.03 15.09 -76.00
C ALA A 829 17.36 15.19 -77.39
N ASP A 830 16.28 15.96 -77.54
CA ASP A 830 15.60 16.21 -78.81
C ASP A 830 16.56 16.85 -79.84
N LEU A 831 17.42 17.78 -79.40
CA LEU A 831 18.45 18.40 -80.24
C LEU A 831 19.60 17.45 -80.57
N GLN A 832 19.96 16.54 -79.66
CA GLN A 832 20.97 15.50 -79.92
C GLN A 832 20.46 14.48 -80.93
N GLN A 833 19.22 14.00 -80.79
CA GLN A 833 18.58 13.13 -81.76
C GLN A 833 18.49 13.79 -83.14
N ALA A 834 18.13 15.08 -83.21
CA ALA A 834 18.09 15.81 -84.49
C ALA A 834 19.48 15.93 -85.16
N MET A 835 20.58 15.96 -84.38
CA MET A 835 21.95 15.92 -84.94
C MET A 835 22.38 14.50 -85.34
N GLU A 836 21.89 13.46 -84.67
CA GLU A 836 22.13 12.06 -85.05
C GLU A 836 21.35 11.69 -86.33
N GLU A 837 20.11 12.17 -86.49
CA GLU A 837 19.31 12.02 -87.70
C GLU A 837 19.89 12.77 -88.92
N GLU A 838 20.66 13.86 -88.73
CA GLU A 838 21.49 14.48 -89.80
C GLU A 838 22.80 13.70 -90.09
N GLY A 839 23.18 12.74 -89.23
CA GLY A 839 24.41 11.94 -89.35
C GLY A 839 24.25 10.58 -90.05
N GLU A 840 23.03 10.02 -90.11
CA GLU A 840 22.79 8.65 -90.62
C GLU A 840 22.51 8.55 -92.14
N GLU A 841 22.76 9.59 -92.95
CA GLU A 841 22.68 9.48 -94.42
C GLU A 841 23.96 8.92 -95.10
N GLU A 842 25.07 8.67 -94.38
CA GLU A 842 26.26 8.03 -94.97
C GLU A 842 26.82 6.80 -94.20
N LEU A 843 26.86 5.67 -94.93
CA LEU A 843 27.86 4.57 -94.86
C LEU A 843 27.71 3.43 -93.82
N SER A 844 26.65 2.64 -94.01
CA SER A 844 26.72 1.21 -94.42
C SER A 844 27.99 0.35 -94.13
N GLU A 845 27.73 -0.80 -93.49
CA GLU A 845 28.38 -2.14 -93.62
C GLU A 845 29.77 -2.47 -93.02
N SER A 846 29.77 -3.51 -92.14
CA SER A 846 30.66 -4.71 -92.14
C SER A 846 31.42 -5.10 -90.83
N ASP A 847 30.86 -6.13 -90.18
CA ASP A 847 31.49 -7.43 -89.82
C ASP A 847 32.13 -7.71 -88.42
N GLU A 848 32.11 -9.01 -88.10
CA GLU A 848 32.25 -9.77 -86.82
C GLU A 848 33.71 -9.97 -86.26
N SER A 849 33.99 -10.45 -85.02
CA SER A 849 33.23 -10.75 -83.77
C SER A 849 34.15 -11.08 -82.54
N LEU A 850 33.53 -11.20 -81.35
CA LEU A 850 33.91 -11.95 -80.10
C LEU A 850 34.69 -11.32 -78.89
N SER A 851 34.12 -11.64 -77.71
CA SER A 851 34.62 -11.52 -76.31
C SER A 851 34.55 -10.12 -75.63
N SER A 852 34.24 -9.97 -74.33
CA SER A 852 33.91 -10.92 -73.25
C SER A 852 33.12 -10.25 -72.09
N VAL A 853 32.20 -11.00 -71.47
CA VAL A 853 31.56 -10.86 -70.12
C VAL A 853 31.37 -9.49 -69.44
N GLY A 854 30.14 -9.22 -68.97
CA GLY A 854 29.88 -8.23 -67.90
C GLY A 854 28.45 -7.69 -67.82
N SER A 855 27.57 -8.35 -67.06
CA SER A 855 26.18 -7.89 -66.87
C SER A 855 26.05 -6.56 -66.15
N ILE A 856 25.16 -5.69 -66.63
CA ILE A 856 23.91 -5.41 -65.92
C ILE A 856 22.84 -4.98 -66.92
N SER A 857 21.66 -5.61 -66.83
CA SER A 857 20.51 -5.35 -67.69
C SER A 857 19.47 -4.52 -66.94
N ASP A 858 18.94 -3.52 -67.61
CA ASP A 858 17.52 -3.16 -67.65
C ASP A 858 16.74 -3.34 -66.35
N LEU A 859 16.87 -2.37 -65.45
CA LEU A 859 15.90 -2.13 -64.37
C LEU A 859 14.91 -1.01 -64.71
N GLU A 860 14.71 -0.73 -66.00
CA GLU A 860 13.71 0.21 -66.53
C GLU A 860 12.55 -0.51 -67.24
N ASP A 861 11.89 -1.43 -66.53
CA ASP A 861 10.46 -1.66 -66.79
C ASP A 861 9.72 -2.04 -65.50
N ARG A 862 8.42 -1.68 -65.43
CA ARG A 862 7.44 -1.96 -64.36
C ARG A 862 7.49 -1.11 -63.08
N LEU A 863 7.15 0.17 -63.20
CA LEU A 863 6.33 0.85 -62.17
C LEU A 863 5.11 1.56 -62.79
N ARG A 864 4.09 0.77 -63.15
CA ARG A 864 2.72 1.29 -63.35
C ARG A 864 1.94 1.24 -62.03
N PRO A 865 1.27 2.31 -61.59
CA PRO A 865 0.33 2.24 -60.48
C PRO A 865 -0.92 1.42 -60.85
N VAL A 866 -1.23 0.40 -60.06
CA VAL A 866 -2.43 -0.44 -60.23
C VAL A 866 -3.64 0.22 -59.55
N HIS A 867 -4.75 0.34 -60.28
CA HIS A 867 -6.06 0.72 -59.74
C HIS A 867 -6.62 -0.37 -58.81
N VAL A 868 -7.12 0.02 -57.63
CA VAL A 868 -8.08 -0.79 -56.86
C VAL A 868 -9.32 0.04 -56.54
N LYS A 869 -10.48 -0.45 -56.99
CA LYS A 869 -11.80 0.12 -56.71
C LYS A 869 -12.22 -0.18 -55.27
N ARG A 870 -12.92 0.75 -54.61
CA ARG A 870 -13.78 0.41 -53.46
C ARG A 870 -15.21 0.87 -53.76
N SER A 871 -16.15 -0.06 -53.65
CA SER A 871 -17.52 0.11 -54.16
C SER A 871 -18.37 1.02 -53.26
N SER A 872 -19.12 1.92 -53.90
CA SER A 872 -20.32 2.52 -53.30
C SER A 872 -21.53 1.66 -53.70
N GLN A 873 -22.45 1.40 -52.77
CA GLN A 873 -23.79 0.90 -53.10
C GLN A 873 -24.83 1.95 -52.71
N GLN A 874 -25.61 2.32 -53.72
CA GLN A 874 -26.67 3.33 -53.70
C GLN A 874 -28.00 2.57 -53.87
N SER A 875 -29.04 2.87 -53.08
CA SER A 875 -30.47 2.59 -53.35
C SER A 875 -31.32 2.82 -52.10
N LEU A 876 -32.56 3.34 -52.09
CA LEU A 876 -33.38 4.15 -53.03
C LEU A 876 -34.56 4.75 -52.20
N ASN A 877 -35.20 5.81 -52.69
CA ASN A 877 -36.59 6.33 -52.51
C ASN A 877 -37.52 5.78 -51.39
N GLY A 878 -38.48 6.52 -50.82
CA GLY A 878 -39.00 7.88 -51.08
C GLY A 878 -40.52 7.98 -50.87
N SER A 879 -41.00 8.99 -50.13
CA SER A 879 -42.39 9.53 -49.98
C SER A 879 -43.60 8.62 -49.70
N ILE A 880 -44.43 8.99 -48.70
CA ILE A 880 -45.88 9.36 -48.80
C ILE A 880 -46.53 9.54 -47.39
N GLY A 881 -47.30 10.62 -47.20
CA GLY A 881 -48.44 10.78 -46.26
C GLY A 881 -48.21 10.64 -44.73
N GLY A 882 -48.83 11.41 -43.82
CA GLY A 882 -49.84 12.48 -43.94
C GLY A 882 -50.98 12.29 -42.92
N GLY A 883 -51.13 13.16 -41.91
CA GLY A 883 -52.31 13.12 -41.02
C GLY A 883 -52.24 13.86 -39.66
N GLY A 884 -52.64 15.14 -39.63
CA GLY A 884 -53.42 15.78 -38.55
C GLY A 884 -52.79 16.11 -37.17
N GLY A 885 -52.86 17.37 -36.73
CA GLY A 885 -52.57 17.73 -35.32
C GLY A 885 -52.18 19.19 -35.01
N SER A 886 -53.04 20.16 -35.33
CA SER A 886 -52.89 21.62 -35.12
C SER A 886 -52.34 22.16 -33.77
N VAL A 887 -51.51 23.24 -33.89
CA VAL A 887 -51.66 24.58 -33.21
C VAL A 887 -51.15 24.73 -31.74
N VAL A 888 -50.39 25.77 -31.30
CA VAL A 888 -49.79 26.99 -31.94
C VAL A 888 -48.75 27.69 -31.03
N SER A 889 -47.81 28.46 -31.63
CA SER A 889 -46.97 29.56 -31.05
C SER A 889 -46.03 29.25 -29.85
N SER A 890 -45.00 30.05 -29.52
CA SER A 890 -44.10 31.06 -30.14
C SER A 890 -43.10 31.41 -29.00
N THR A 891 -41.83 31.77 -29.12
CA THR A 891 -41.18 32.85 -29.88
C THR A 891 -39.65 32.72 -29.72
N ARG A 892 -38.94 32.73 -30.85
CA ARG A 892 -37.71 33.49 -31.16
C ARG A 892 -36.69 33.89 -30.07
N THR A 893 -35.43 33.60 -30.37
CA THR A 893 -34.17 34.16 -29.83
C THR A 893 -33.99 35.67 -30.02
N VAL A 894 -33.17 36.31 -29.17
CA VAL A 894 -31.93 37.07 -29.52
C VAL A 894 -31.44 37.87 -28.30
N VAL A 895 -30.11 37.87 -28.10
CA VAL A 895 -29.37 38.68 -27.12
C VAL A 895 -28.97 40.03 -27.74
N PHE A 896 -29.06 41.14 -27.02
CA PHE A 896 -28.13 42.28 -27.19
C PHE A 896 -27.98 43.12 -25.90
N GLU A 897 -26.96 44.00 -25.90
CA GLU A 897 -26.26 44.56 -24.72
C GLU A 897 -26.90 45.78 -24.00
N LYS A 898 -26.29 46.12 -22.83
CA LYS A 898 -26.08 47.48 -22.25
C LYS A 898 -27.31 48.24 -21.69
N ASP A 899 -27.19 49.15 -20.72
CA ASP A 899 -26.05 49.81 -20.05
C ASP A 899 -26.38 50.20 -18.57
N ASP A 900 -25.35 50.64 -17.82
CA ASP A 900 -25.35 51.65 -16.74
C ASP A 900 -26.11 51.54 -15.38
N ASN A 901 -25.28 51.49 -14.32
CA ASN A 901 -25.09 52.53 -13.28
C ASN A 901 -26.06 52.73 -12.07
N SER A 902 -25.51 52.48 -10.87
CA SER A 902 -25.73 53.06 -9.52
C SER A 902 -27.10 53.59 -9.02
N PRO A 903 -27.48 53.26 -7.78
CA PRO A 903 -28.30 54.12 -6.92
C PRO A 903 -27.47 54.84 -5.83
N ARG A 904 -27.52 56.19 -5.83
CA ARG A 904 -27.39 57.00 -4.61
C ARG A 904 -28.74 57.03 -3.90
N TYR A 905 -28.75 57.02 -2.57
CA TYR A 905 -29.57 57.98 -1.79
C TYR A 905 -28.90 58.24 -0.43
N ALA A 906 -29.17 59.41 0.15
CA ALA A 906 -28.32 60.06 1.15
C ALA A 906 -28.92 60.10 2.57
N ASP A 907 -28.07 60.46 3.52
CA ASP A 907 -28.34 60.65 4.94
C ASP A 907 -29.40 61.72 5.27
N ASN A 908 -29.91 61.66 6.50
CA ASN A 908 -30.06 62.86 7.32
C ASN A 908 -29.95 62.53 8.81
N GLU A 909 -29.13 63.30 9.53
CA GLU A 909 -28.92 63.20 10.98
C GLU A 909 -30.07 63.85 11.77
N VAL A 910 -30.30 63.40 13.02
CA VAL A 910 -30.37 64.31 14.18
C VAL A 910 -29.72 63.64 15.40
N ASN A 911 -28.87 64.40 16.08
CA ASN A 911 -28.03 64.01 17.23
C ASN A 911 -28.69 64.35 18.58
N SER A 912 -28.43 63.59 19.66
CA SER A 912 -28.34 64.12 21.03
C SER A 912 -27.69 63.16 22.05
N ASN A 913 -26.49 63.53 22.52
CA ASN A 913 -26.00 63.55 23.93
C ASN A 913 -26.63 62.58 24.96
N SER A 914 -25.92 61.88 25.85
CA SER A 914 -24.50 61.90 26.31
C SER A 914 -24.28 60.65 27.23
N ARG A 915 -23.24 60.39 28.05
CA ARG A 915 -22.10 61.16 28.63
C ARG A 915 -20.98 60.19 29.11
N LYS A 916 -19.78 60.76 29.38
CA LYS A 916 -18.75 60.47 30.44
C LYS A 916 -18.97 59.26 31.40
N GLN A 917 -17.95 58.52 31.89
CA GLN A 917 -16.55 58.95 32.16
C GLN A 917 -15.51 57.82 32.43
N HIS A 918 -14.24 58.15 32.18
CA HIS A 918 -12.95 57.64 32.72
C HIS A 918 -12.65 56.15 33.02
N LYS A 919 -11.55 55.72 32.38
CA LYS A 919 -10.57 54.73 32.84
C LYS A 919 -10.09 55.02 34.28
N HIS A 920 -9.70 53.96 34.98
CA HIS A 920 -8.30 53.85 35.39
C HIS A 920 -7.75 52.47 35.01
#